data_AF-A0A8S3R9D7-F1
#
_entry.id   AF-A0A8S3R9D7-F1
#
_cell.length_a   1.000
_cell.length_b   1.000
_cell.length_c   1.000
_cell.angle_alpha   90.00
_cell.angle_beta   90.00
_cell.angle_gamma   90.00
#
_symmetry.space_group_name_H-M   'P 1'
#
loop_
_entity.id
_entity.type
_entity.pdbx_description
1 polymer ?
#
loop_
_entity_poly.entity_id
_entity_poly.type
_entity_poly.pdbx_seq_one_letter_code
_entity_poly.pdbx_strand_id
1 'polypeptide(L)'
;METFKSALELVKNKNFFAKLDIKDAYYSLGIKKEDRKFLRFTWKGQLYQFTAMPNGLSPAPRIFTKLLKPVLSSLRKEGYVNCAYIDDILLVGDTYEECLNNVQETMKLFDSLGFTIHKEKSVVVPAQNIEFLGFSIDSVSMVVKLAPKKVANIVELCRTLLRKCFVTIREFAQLIGKLVASEHGVLYAPVFYKTLEIQKDVELKLNKGNFDAKIILSNESKQCINWWIENIHDSYKPIVFKPPDRKIESDSSMLGYGALDVTNNLTLSGVWSLSERNKHIFFLELKAAFLALKAFCGRTRNEHVQLFLDNTTAIKYLNKMGGRKEELNNLAKEIWLWCIHRQIWLSVFHIPGKLNIKADALSRHKSNSDMEWMIIDSIFECIMNKLGPCDIDLFASKHNNRLEQYVSFGPDVKALAVNAFSLTWNTFYAYIFPPFSVISAVLQKICQEKATALVIAPLFSTQPWFPQLLQMICDQPYILPKVETILTNPKTNQTHPLKNMRLAAFKISGIKCVREEYQQRLPTSSSIPGEILPKNKLHLNGLGYSAVNTAKSAVSSFVYLITNVQIGKHFHVKQFMKGIFNKKPVLPRYNCTWNVEMVLSLLKTWNKDITLKNLTFKLAMLLALTTGQRMQSIFLIDIRNLELDTYSVKIRYGDLLKQTRPGYQLPEIFIEAFKPDYRICVVHTLHEYLERTNKLRFNNTQLFLSFQKPYKPVKKGTIAKWIKQVLILAGIDMTIFTPHSTRGAATSYVSGRIPIATILRTAGGKR
;
A
#
# COMPACT_ATOMS: atom_id res chain seq x y z
N MET A 1 -40.13 39.20 -18.37
CA MET A 1 -40.83 39.63 -17.15
C MET A 1 -39.75 39.63 -16.09
N GLU A 2 -39.68 40.67 -15.28
CA GLU A 2 -38.77 40.68 -14.13
C GLU A 2 -39.21 39.57 -13.16
N THR A 3 -38.31 39.13 -12.29
CA THR A 3 -38.55 38.02 -11.37
C THR A 3 -38.13 38.40 -9.97
N PHE A 4 -38.46 37.58 -8.97
CA PHE A 4 -37.92 37.77 -7.63
C PHE A 4 -36.39 37.81 -7.62
N LYS A 5 -35.73 37.00 -8.46
CA LYS A 5 -34.27 37.05 -8.64
C LYS A 5 -33.79 38.42 -9.15
N SER A 6 -34.52 39.01 -10.09
CA SER A 6 -34.22 40.36 -10.61
C SER A 6 -34.31 41.42 -9.50
N ALA A 7 -35.28 41.29 -8.58
CA ALA A 7 -35.37 42.17 -7.42
C ALA A 7 -34.15 42.02 -6.50
N LEU A 8 -33.73 40.78 -6.19
CA LEU A 8 -32.57 40.53 -5.34
C LEU A 8 -31.25 41.06 -5.91
N GLU A 9 -31.08 41.03 -7.23
CA GLU A 9 -29.88 41.56 -7.92
C GLU A 9 -29.75 43.08 -7.78
N LEU A 10 -30.83 43.79 -7.43
CA LEU A 10 -30.84 45.24 -7.21
C LEU A 10 -30.56 45.64 -5.76
N VAL A 11 -30.62 44.69 -4.81
CA VAL A 11 -30.48 44.99 -3.38
C VAL A 11 -29.03 45.22 -3.02
N LYS A 12 -28.75 46.39 -2.42
CA LYS A 12 -27.48 46.70 -1.74
C LYS A 12 -27.68 46.78 -0.23
N ASN A 13 -26.56 46.73 0.49
CA ASN A 13 -26.53 46.85 1.94
C ASN A 13 -27.12 48.21 2.37
N LYS A 14 -28.03 48.17 3.36
CA LYS A 14 -28.77 49.31 3.93
C LYS A 14 -29.76 50.03 3.01
N ASN A 15 -30.05 49.51 1.82
CA ASN A 15 -31.08 50.09 0.96
C ASN A 15 -32.43 50.20 1.65
N PHE A 16 -33.18 51.24 1.27
CA PHE A 16 -34.58 51.41 1.64
C PHE A 16 -35.47 50.91 0.51
N PHE A 17 -36.57 50.28 0.89
CA PHE A 17 -37.54 49.69 -0.01
C PHE A 17 -38.93 50.24 0.23
N ALA A 18 -39.69 50.36 -0.85
CA ALA A 18 -41.13 50.55 -0.83
C ALA A 18 -41.79 49.58 -1.82
N LYS A 19 -43.07 49.30 -1.61
CA LYS A 19 -43.85 48.41 -2.48
C LYS A 19 -45.12 49.12 -2.91
N LEU A 20 -45.40 49.13 -4.20
CA LEU A 20 -46.68 49.56 -4.76
C LEU A 20 -47.42 48.36 -5.35
N ASP A 21 -48.71 48.29 -5.11
CA ASP A 21 -49.64 47.29 -5.67
C ASP A 21 -50.65 48.03 -6.56
N ILE A 22 -50.82 47.59 -7.81
CA ILE A 22 -51.80 48.18 -8.72
C ILE A 22 -53.15 47.51 -8.50
N LYS A 23 -54.13 48.28 -8.03
CA LYS A 23 -55.50 47.79 -7.81
C LYS A 23 -56.12 47.38 -9.14
N ASP A 24 -56.66 46.16 -9.20
CA ASP A 24 -57.45 45.69 -10.33
C ASP A 24 -56.73 45.83 -11.68
N ALA A 25 -55.40 45.61 -11.68
CA ALA A 25 -54.46 45.87 -12.77
C ALA A 25 -54.97 45.47 -14.18
N TYR A 26 -55.56 44.28 -14.32
CA TYR A 26 -56.07 43.84 -15.61
C TYR A 26 -57.34 44.57 -16.05
N TYR A 27 -58.19 44.96 -15.11
CA TYR A 27 -59.40 45.72 -15.43
C TYR A 27 -59.11 47.17 -15.87
N SER A 28 -57.89 47.66 -15.69
CA SER A 28 -57.42 48.91 -16.30
C SER A 28 -57.24 48.81 -17.82
N LEU A 29 -57.18 47.58 -18.38
CA LEU A 29 -56.96 47.37 -19.82
C LEU A 29 -58.26 47.08 -20.56
N GLY A 30 -58.68 48.02 -21.40
CA GLY A 30 -59.84 47.86 -22.27
C GLY A 30 -59.65 46.77 -23.33
N ILE A 31 -60.72 46.01 -23.59
CA ILE A 31 -60.76 45.02 -24.67
C ILE A 31 -61.40 45.64 -25.91
N LYS A 32 -60.75 45.41 -27.05
CA LYS A 32 -61.24 45.77 -28.38
C LYS A 32 -62.66 45.23 -28.59
N LYS A 33 -63.58 46.07 -29.06
CA LYS A 33 -65.04 45.78 -29.08
C LYS A 33 -65.36 44.47 -29.79
N GLU A 34 -64.66 44.17 -30.88
CA GLU A 34 -64.86 42.98 -31.73
C GLU A 34 -64.47 41.67 -31.01
N ASP A 35 -63.58 41.73 -30.02
CA ASP A 35 -63.07 40.56 -29.29
C ASP A 35 -63.88 40.24 -28.02
N ARG A 36 -64.69 41.19 -27.52
CA ARG A 36 -65.50 41.01 -26.29
C ARG A 36 -66.46 39.83 -26.36
N LYS A 37 -66.88 39.45 -27.57
CA LYS A 37 -67.76 38.29 -27.80
C LYS A 37 -67.15 36.97 -27.34
N PHE A 38 -65.83 36.83 -27.31
CA PHE A 38 -65.12 35.64 -26.85
C PHE A 38 -65.02 35.53 -25.33
N LEU A 39 -65.37 36.61 -24.61
CA LEU A 39 -65.24 36.73 -23.16
C LEU A 39 -66.60 36.92 -22.50
N ARG A 40 -67.61 36.26 -23.05
CA ARG A 40 -68.96 36.23 -22.51
C ARG A 40 -69.09 35.15 -21.46
N PHE A 41 -69.86 35.41 -20.42
CA PHE A 41 -70.17 34.44 -19.38
C PHE A 41 -71.60 34.64 -18.89
N THR A 42 -72.21 33.57 -18.39
CA THR A 42 -73.56 33.61 -17.83
C THR A 42 -73.48 33.58 -16.33
N TRP A 43 -74.16 34.51 -15.65
CA TRP A 43 -74.30 34.51 -14.20
C TRP A 43 -75.76 34.74 -13.82
N LYS A 44 -76.33 33.86 -12.97
CA LYS A 44 -77.75 33.87 -12.57
C LYS A 44 -78.72 34.00 -13.77
N GLY A 45 -78.43 33.30 -14.87
CA GLY A 45 -79.25 33.32 -16.08
C GLY A 45 -79.10 34.57 -16.96
N GLN A 46 -78.29 35.56 -16.57
CA GLN A 46 -77.99 36.74 -17.38
C GLN A 46 -76.64 36.60 -18.09
N LEU A 47 -76.59 36.98 -19.37
CA LEU A 47 -75.38 36.98 -20.18
C LEU A 47 -74.62 38.30 -20.02
N TYR A 48 -73.38 38.21 -19.56
CA TYR A 48 -72.46 39.34 -19.43
C TYR A 48 -71.33 39.24 -20.46
N GLN A 49 -70.70 40.37 -20.78
CA GLN A 49 -69.50 40.42 -21.60
C GLN A 49 -68.45 41.31 -20.95
N PHE A 50 -67.20 40.84 -20.88
CA PHE A 50 -66.11 41.66 -20.37
C PHE A 50 -65.80 42.83 -21.30
N THR A 51 -65.70 44.03 -20.74
CA THR A 51 -65.27 45.26 -21.44
C THR A 51 -63.78 45.56 -21.20
N ALA A 52 -63.24 45.03 -20.10
CA ALA A 52 -61.84 45.10 -19.70
C ALA A 52 -61.28 43.71 -19.47
N MET A 53 -59.95 43.59 -19.46
CA MET A 53 -59.24 42.31 -19.44
C MET A 53 -59.57 41.50 -18.18
N PRO A 54 -60.24 40.34 -18.29
CA PRO A 54 -60.61 39.56 -17.11
C PRO A 54 -59.43 38.81 -16.53
N ASN A 55 -59.45 38.62 -15.21
CA ASN A 55 -58.64 37.62 -14.53
C ASN A 55 -58.90 36.22 -15.13
N GLY A 56 -57.84 35.43 -15.29
CA GLY A 56 -57.90 34.09 -15.87
C GLY A 56 -57.71 34.04 -17.39
N LEU A 57 -57.66 35.18 -18.09
CA LEU A 57 -57.33 35.21 -19.52
C LEU A 57 -55.85 34.92 -19.73
N SER A 58 -55.51 33.87 -20.49
CA SER A 58 -54.13 33.38 -20.62
C SER A 58 -53.10 34.42 -21.12
N PRO A 59 -53.38 35.33 -22.08
CA PRO A 59 -52.42 36.36 -22.47
C PRO A 59 -52.32 37.55 -21.50
N ALA A 60 -53.21 37.68 -20.52
CA ALA A 60 -53.33 38.89 -19.70
C ALA A 60 -52.02 39.30 -18.98
N PRO A 61 -51.30 38.40 -18.27
CA PRO A 61 -50.05 38.77 -17.60
C PRO A 61 -48.98 39.26 -18.58
N ARG A 62 -48.91 38.67 -19.76
CA ARG A 62 -47.93 39.04 -20.81
C ARG A 62 -48.24 40.42 -21.38
N ILE A 63 -49.51 40.70 -21.69
CA ILE A 63 -49.94 41.98 -22.24
C ILE A 63 -49.69 43.09 -21.21
N PHE A 64 -50.13 42.88 -19.96
CA PHE A 64 -49.96 43.86 -18.90
C PHE A 64 -48.48 44.20 -18.65
N THR A 65 -47.62 43.17 -18.56
CA THR A 65 -46.16 43.37 -18.44
C THR A 65 -45.57 44.15 -19.61
N LYS A 66 -46.03 43.90 -20.85
CA LYS A 66 -45.54 44.62 -22.03
C LYS A 66 -45.95 46.10 -21.98
N LEU A 67 -47.13 46.39 -21.44
CA LEU A 67 -47.67 47.73 -21.30
C LEU A 67 -46.98 48.53 -20.18
N LEU A 68 -46.61 47.90 -19.07
CA LEU A 68 -45.87 48.57 -17.99
C LEU A 68 -44.41 48.90 -18.36
N LYS A 69 -43.81 48.19 -19.31
CA LYS A 69 -42.39 48.39 -19.67
C LYS A 69 -42.03 49.85 -20.06
N PRO A 70 -42.76 50.54 -20.95
CA PRO A 70 -42.50 51.95 -21.25
C PRO A 70 -42.63 52.86 -20.02
N VAL A 71 -43.62 52.61 -19.16
CA VAL A 71 -43.86 53.39 -17.93
C VAL A 71 -42.64 53.29 -17.01
N LEU A 72 -42.20 52.07 -16.72
CA LEU A 72 -41.01 51.82 -15.89
C LEU A 72 -39.73 52.32 -16.55
N SER A 73 -39.65 52.27 -17.89
CA SER A 73 -38.52 52.79 -18.66
C SER A 73 -38.36 54.30 -18.47
N SER A 74 -39.45 55.07 -18.46
CA SER A 74 -39.40 56.51 -18.18
C SER A 74 -38.82 56.80 -16.80
N LEU A 75 -39.31 56.12 -15.76
CA LEU A 75 -38.79 56.25 -14.39
C LEU A 75 -37.30 55.86 -14.29
N ARG A 76 -36.90 54.77 -14.95
CA ARG A 76 -35.50 54.31 -14.94
C ARG A 76 -34.55 55.28 -15.63
N LYS A 77 -34.99 55.96 -16.69
CA LYS A 77 -34.21 56.99 -17.38
C LYS A 77 -33.95 58.22 -16.49
N GLU A 78 -34.82 58.46 -15.53
CA GLU A 78 -34.67 59.51 -14.51
C GLU A 78 -33.84 59.05 -13.30
N GLY A 79 -33.36 57.80 -13.29
CA GLY A 79 -32.51 57.24 -12.23
C GLY A 79 -33.24 56.44 -11.16
N TYR A 80 -34.57 56.31 -11.25
CA TYR A 80 -35.34 55.55 -10.26
C TYR A 80 -35.17 54.04 -10.44
N VAL A 81 -34.76 53.36 -9.36
CA VAL A 81 -34.58 51.91 -9.34
C VAL A 81 -35.92 51.24 -8.98
N ASN A 82 -36.44 50.43 -9.89
CA ASN A 82 -37.70 49.71 -9.70
C ASN A 82 -37.66 48.32 -10.33
N CYS A 83 -38.38 47.37 -9.72
CA CYS A 83 -38.57 46.01 -10.22
C CYS A 83 -40.06 45.65 -10.12
N ALA A 84 -40.70 45.41 -11.26
CA ALA A 84 -42.12 45.12 -11.35
C ALA A 84 -42.39 43.67 -11.75
N TYR A 85 -43.19 42.99 -10.93
CA TYR A 85 -43.73 41.66 -11.21
C TYR A 85 -45.25 41.74 -11.33
N ILE A 86 -45.74 41.83 -12.57
CA ILE A 86 -47.16 42.02 -12.87
C ILE A 86 -47.69 43.29 -12.17
N ASP A 87 -48.43 43.15 -11.07
CA ASP A 87 -49.10 44.18 -10.28
C ASP A 87 -48.28 44.66 -9.08
N ASP A 88 -47.30 43.86 -8.65
CA ASP A 88 -46.39 44.15 -7.53
C ASP A 88 -45.14 44.87 -8.01
N ILE A 89 -44.90 46.10 -7.54
CA ILE A 89 -43.73 46.92 -7.89
C ILE A 89 -42.88 47.17 -6.64
N LEU A 90 -41.63 46.70 -6.67
CA LEU A 90 -40.62 47.03 -5.68
C LEU A 90 -39.87 48.30 -6.12
N LEU A 91 -39.76 49.26 -5.21
CA LEU A 91 -39.02 50.51 -5.38
C LEU A 91 -37.83 50.49 -4.42
N VAL A 92 -36.68 50.95 -4.89
CA VAL A 92 -35.42 50.91 -4.13
C VAL A 92 -34.79 52.31 -4.13
N GLY A 93 -34.19 52.69 -2.99
CA GLY A 93 -33.34 53.86 -2.86
C GLY A 93 -32.13 53.56 -1.96
N ASP A 94 -31.01 54.26 -2.19
CA ASP A 94 -29.82 54.12 -1.36
C ASP A 94 -30.02 54.86 -0.01
N THR A 95 -30.86 55.90 0.02
CA THR A 95 -31.32 56.61 1.23
C THR A 95 -32.84 56.55 1.40
N TYR A 96 -33.34 56.93 2.59
CA TYR A 96 -34.78 57.00 2.87
C TYR A 96 -35.47 58.01 1.95
N GLU A 97 -34.86 59.19 1.79
CA GLU A 97 -35.35 60.30 0.96
C GLU A 97 -35.40 59.93 -0.52
N GLU A 98 -34.37 59.27 -1.04
CA GLU A 98 -34.36 58.78 -2.43
C GLU A 98 -35.47 57.76 -2.69
N CYS A 99 -35.68 56.82 -1.76
CA CYS A 99 -36.73 55.83 -1.89
C CYS A 99 -38.12 56.49 -1.81
N LEU A 100 -38.31 57.47 -0.92
CA LEU A 100 -39.55 58.23 -0.81
C LEU A 100 -39.84 59.03 -2.09
N ASN A 101 -38.82 59.68 -2.66
CA ASN A 101 -38.94 60.41 -3.92
C ASN A 101 -39.31 59.47 -5.08
N ASN A 102 -38.70 58.27 -5.11
CA ASN A 102 -39.06 57.21 -6.08
C ASN A 102 -40.55 56.79 -5.93
N VAL A 103 -41.05 56.64 -4.70
CA VAL A 103 -42.48 56.37 -4.44
C VAL A 103 -43.36 57.48 -5.01
N GLN A 104 -43.04 58.74 -4.71
CA GLN A 104 -43.84 59.90 -5.11
C GLN A 104 -43.91 60.05 -6.64
N GLU A 105 -42.78 60.02 -7.33
CA GLU A 105 -42.76 60.15 -8.80
C GLU A 105 -43.37 58.92 -9.49
N THR A 106 -43.18 57.72 -8.93
CA THR A 106 -43.87 56.53 -9.44
C THR A 106 -45.39 56.67 -9.29
N MET A 107 -45.89 57.06 -8.12
CA MET A 107 -47.33 57.24 -7.91
C MET A 107 -47.92 58.33 -8.82
N LYS A 108 -47.22 59.46 -8.98
CA LYS A 108 -47.63 60.57 -9.86
C LYS A 108 -47.72 60.13 -11.32
N LEU A 109 -46.72 59.39 -11.81
CA LEU A 109 -46.74 58.86 -13.17
C LEU A 109 -47.90 57.87 -13.37
N PHE A 110 -48.10 56.96 -12.41
CA PHE A 110 -49.16 55.97 -12.48
C PHE A 110 -50.56 56.62 -12.48
N ASP A 111 -50.77 57.62 -11.63
CA ASP A 111 -52.02 58.38 -11.58
C ASP A 111 -52.27 59.14 -12.89
N SER A 112 -51.24 59.78 -13.45
CA SER A 112 -51.36 60.49 -14.73
C SER A 112 -51.71 59.57 -15.92
N LEU A 113 -51.38 58.27 -15.81
CA LEU A 113 -51.71 57.24 -16.80
C LEU A 113 -53.03 56.52 -16.51
N GLY A 114 -53.75 56.89 -15.44
CA GLY A 114 -55.02 56.28 -15.06
C GLY A 114 -54.91 54.94 -14.31
N PHE A 115 -53.73 54.57 -13.81
CA PHE A 115 -53.58 53.43 -12.91
C PHE A 115 -53.97 53.79 -11.48
N THR A 116 -54.70 52.90 -10.81
CA THR A 116 -55.10 53.09 -9.41
C THR A 116 -54.20 52.27 -8.49
N ILE A 117 -53.53 52.92 -7.53
CA ILE A 117 -52.69 52.25 -6.53
C ILE A 117 -53.55 51.71 -5.39
N HIS A 118 -53.34 50.45 -5.01
CA HIS A 118 -53.99 49.79 -3.88
C HIS A 118 -53.30 50.19 -2.57
N LYS A 119 -53.72 51.32 -1.98
CA LYS A 119 -53.10 51.89 -0.77
C LYS A 119 -52.92 50.89 0.38
N GLU A 120 -53.92 50.05 0.66
CA GLU A 120 -53.88 49.07 1.76
C GLU A 120 -52.88 47.92 1.56
N LYS A 121 -52.52 47.60 0.30
CA LYS A 121 -51.56 46.54 -0.03
C LYS A 121 -50.18 47.08 -0.35
N SER A 122 -50.08 48.40 -0.50
CA SER A 122 -48.85 49.13 -0.78
C SER A 122 -48.15 49.50 0.52
N VAL A 123 -46.83 49.48 0.51
CA VAL A 123 -45.96 49.98 1.57
C VAL A 123 -45.26 51.21 1.03
N VAL A 124 -45.82 52.38 1.31
CA VAL A 124 -45.34 53.67 0.76
C VAL A 124 -44.29 54.36 1.63
N VAL A 125 -44.17 53.96 2.90
CA VAL A 125 -43.13 54.44 3.80
C VAL A 125 -41.89 53.56 3.60
N PRO A 126 -40.75 54.14 3.19
CA PRO A 126 -39.54 53.37 2.95
C PRO A 126 -39.06 52.61 4.20
N ALA A 127 -38.71 51.34 4.03
CA ALA A 127 -38.22 50.47 5.10
C ALA A 127 -37.07 49.58 4.62
N GLN A 128 -36.18 49.19 5.53
CA GLN A 128 -35.04 48.31 5.20
C GLN A 128 -35.40 46.82 5.21
N ASN A 129 -36.60 46.47 5.71
CA ASN A 129 -37.19 45.15 5.62
C ASN A 129 -38.55 45.26 4.92
N ILE A 130 -38.74 44.50 3.84
CA ILE A 130 -39.99 44.54 3.07
C ILE A 130 -40.46 43.15 2.64
N GLU A 131 -41.77 42.94 2.63
CA GLU A 131 -42.38 41.77 2.02
C GLU A 131 -42.65 41.99 0.53
N PHE A 132 -42.04 41.15 -0.32
CA PHE A 132 -42.20 41.19 -1.77
C PHE A 132 -42.31 39.76 -2.34
N LEU A 133 -43.34 39.49 -3.12
CA LEU A 133 -43.61 38.18 -3.75
C LEU A 133 -43.60 36.97 -2.79
N GLY A 134 -44.03 37.18 -1.54
CA GLY A 134 -44.08 36.15 -0.49
C GLY A 134 -42.75 35.87 0.21
N PHE A 135 -41.78 36.78 0.09
CA PHE A 135 -40.50 36.76 0.78
C PHE A 135 -40.29 38.06 1.55
N SER A 136 -39.60 38.00 2.68
CA SER A 136 -39.10 39.16 3.41
C SER A 136 -37.65 39.39 3.01
N ILE A 137 -37.36 40.59 2.50
CA ILE A 137 -36.03 41.03 2.07
C ILE A 137 -35.52 42.00 3.13
N ASP A 138 -34.36 41.70 3.72
CA ASP A 138 -33.70 42.55 4.72
C ASP A 138 -32.35 43.05 4.17
N SER A 139 -32.24 44.36 3.94
CA SER A 139 -31.03 45.00 3.41
C SER A 139 -29.95 45.24 4.46
N VAL A 140 -30.27 45.18 5.76
CA VAL A 140 -29.31 45.38 6.84
C VAL A 140 -28.54 44.09 7.08
N SER A 141 -29.26 42.98 7.25
CA SER A 141 -28.63 41.67 7.42
C SER A 141 -28.25 41.00 6.09
N MET A 142 -28.69 41.55 4.95
CA MET A 142 -28.45 41.04 3.60
C MET A 142 -28.92 39.61 3.40
N VAL A 143 -30.10 39.28 3.94
CA VAL A 143 -30.74 37.96 3.81
C VAL A 143 -32.17 38.07 3.31
N VAL A 144 -32.65 36.96 2.75
CA VAL A 144 -34.04 36.74 2.36
C VAL A 144 -34.62 35.62 3.21
N LYS A 145 -35.83 35.84 3.71
CA LYS A 145 -36.63 34.86 4.44
C LYS A 145 -37.97 34.64 3.76
N LEU A 146 -38.67 33.57 4.11
CA LEU A 146 -40.07 33.43 3.72
C LEU A 146 -40.95 34.36 4.54
N ALA A 147 -41.98 34.92 3.92
CA ALA A 147 -42.98 35.70 4.66
C ALA A 147 -43.69 34.80 5.70
N PRO A 148 -44.01 35.29 6.92
CA PRO A 148 -44.57 34.47 8.00
C PRO A 148 -45.84 33.69 7.60
N LYS A 149 -46.71 34.32 6.82
CA LYS A 149 -47.94 33.68 6.29
C LYS A 149 -47.63 32.48 5.38
N LYS A 150 -46.57 32.58 4.58
CA LYS A 150 -46.14 31.49 3.69
C LYS A 150 -45.55 30.33 4.49
N VAL A 151 -44.78 30.64 5.54
CA VAL A 151 -44.25 29.64 6.48
C VAL A 151 -45.39 28.85 7.14
N ALA A 152 -46.35 29.54 7.75
CA ALA A 152 -47.49 28.90 8.41
C ALA A 152 -48.27 27.94 7.47
N ASN A 153 -48.52 28.39 6.24
CA ASN A 153 -49.20 27.58 5.22
C ASN A 153 -48.43 26.31 4.82
N ILE A 154 -47.10 26.37 4.77
CA ILE A 154 -46.27 25.21 4.44
C ILE A 154 -46.23 24.23 5.61
N VAL A 155 -46.01 24.73 6.83
CA VAL A 155 -45.97 23.91 8.05
C VAL A 155 -47.28 23.15 8.24
N GLU A 156 -48.42 23.83 8.06
CA GLU A 156 -49.73 23.19 8.19
C GLU A 156 -49.95 22.10 7.14
N LEU A 157 -49.54 22.34 5.89
CA LEU A 157 -49.63 21.34 4.83
C LEU A 157 -48.73 20.12 5.11
N CYS A 158 -47.50 20.35 5.58
CA CYS A 158 -46.58 19.29 5.99
C CYS A 158 -47.18 18.42 7.11
N ARG A 159 -47.70 19.05 8.18
CA ARG A 159 -48.32 18.36 9.31
C ARG A 159 -49.56 17.58 8.89
N THR A 160 -50.39 18.17 8.02
CA THR A 160 -51.58 17.51 7.48
C THR A 160 -51.23 16.24 6.71
N LEU A 161 -50.22 16.29 5.84
CA LEU A 161 -49.79 15.14 5.04
C LEU A 161 -49.17 14.03 5.89
N LEU A 162 -48.38 14.38 6.92
CA LEU A 162 -47.76 13.39 7.82
C LEU A 162 -48.77 12.63 8.69
N ARG A 163 -49.92 13.23 9.00
CA ARG A 163 -51.00 12.60 9.77
C ARG A 163 -51.81 11.57 8.97
N LYS A 164 -51.72 11.59 7.65
CA LYS A 164 -52.47 10.67 6.78
C LYS A 164 -51.73 9.34 6.62
N CYS A 165 -52.44 8.22 6.70
CA CYS A 165 -51.89 6.90 6.36
C CYS A 165 -51.55 6.79 4.86
N PHE A 166 -52.38 7.42 4.01
CA PHE A 166 -52.21 7.47 2.57
C PHE A 166 -52.43 8.90 2.06
N VAL A 167 -51.63 9.31 1.08
CA VAL A 167 -51.78 10.60 0.41
C VAL A 167 -51.96 10.38 -1.08
N THR A 168 -52.69 11.25 -1.76
CA THR A 168 -52.73 11.23 -3.23
C THR A 168 -51.44 11.81 -3.80
N ILE A 169 -51.03 11.34 -4.99
CA ILE A 169 -49.88 11.92 -5.70
C ILE A 169 -50.11 13.41 -5.97
N ARG A 170 -51.35 13.83 -6.20
CA ARG A 170 -51.76 15.24 -6.36
C ARG A 170 -51.46 16.09 -5.13
N GLU A 171 -51.88 15.66 -3.94
CA GLU A 171 -51.59 16.38 -2.70
C GLU A 171 -50.08 16.43 -2.43
N PHE A 172 -49.36 15.34 -2.72
CA PHE A 172 -47.91 15.31 -2.58
C PHE A 172 -47.22 16.28 -3.55
N ALA A 173 -47.68 16.34 -4.81
CA ALA A 173 -47.20 17.30 -5.80
C ALA A 173 -47.50 18.76 -5.41
N GLN A 174 -48.65 19.03 -4.80
CA GLN A 174 -48.99 20.36 -4.28
C GLN A 174 -48.03 20.81 -3.18
N LEU A 175 -47.69 19.92 -2.24
CA LEU A 175 -46.66 20.21 -1.23
C LEU A 175 -45.33 20.52 -1.91
N ILE A 176 -44.84 19.63 -2.78
CA ILE A 176 -43.57 19.81 -3.48
C ILE A 176 -43.53 21.16 -4.23
N GLY A 177 -44.61 21.53 -4.92
CA GLY A 177 -44.71 22.82 -5.60
C GLY A 177 -44.54 24.02 -4.67
N LYS A 178 -45.14 23.97 -3.47
CA LYS A 178 -44.95 25.03 -2.44
C LYS A 178 -43.53 25.06 -1.89
N LEU A 179 -42.88 23.91 -1.72
CA LEU A 179 -41.50 23.82 -1.25
C LEU A 179 -40.51 24.37 -2.28
N VAL A 180 -40.68 24.01 -3.56
CA VAL A 180 -39.88 24.55 -4.68
C VAL A 180 -40.05 26.06 -4.79
N ALA A 181 -41.29 26.57 -4.68
CA ALA A 181 -41.57 28.00 -4.69
C ALA A 181 -41.00 28.77 -3.47
N SER A 182 -40.36 28.07 -2.53
CA SER A 182 -39.77 28.62 -1.32
C SER A 182 -38.23 28.64 -1.34
N GLU A 183 -37.61 28.14 -2.42
CA GLU A 183 -36.15 28.04 -2.58
C GLU A 183 -35.39 29.37 -2.42
N HIS A 184 -36.02 30.50 -2.73
CA HIS A 184 -35.38 31.81 -2.57
C HIS A 184 -35.29 32.28 -1.12
N GLY A 185 -36.10 31.75 -0.20
CA GLY A 185 -36.08 32.09 1.23
C GLY A 185 -35.48 31.01 2.12
N VAL A 186 -35.21 29.82 1.57
CA VAL A 186 -34.68 28.67 2.32
C VAL A 186 -33.49 28.10 1.55
N LEU A 187 -32.28 28.43 2.01
CA LEU A 187 -31.03 28.12 1.30
C LEU A 187 -30.90 26.66 0.88
N TYR A 188 -31.19 25.73 1.79
CA TYR A 188 -31.02 24.29 1.59
C TYR A 188 -32.29 23.55 1.16
N ALA A 189 -33.35 24.28 0.78
CA ALA A 189 -34.62 23.70 0.33
C ALA A 189 -34.46 22.56 -0.70
N PRO A 190 -33.59 22.67 -1.73
CA PRO A 190 -33.48 21.65 -2.76
C PRO A 190 -32.99 20.29 -2.24
N VAL A 191 -32.13 20.26 -1.22
CA VAL A 191 -31.64 19.02 -0.60
C VAL A 191 -32.82 18.12 -0.17
N PHE A 192 -33.87 18.74 0.36
CA PHE A 192 -34.99 18.03 0.96
C PHE A 192 -36.12 17.80 -0.05
N TYR A 193 -36.49 18.80 -0.86
CA TYR A 193 -37.60 18.61 -1.81
C TYR A 193 -37.22 17.71 -3.00
N LYS A 194 -35.93 17.59 -3.38
CA LYS A 194 -35.49 16.71 -4.48
C LYS A 194 -35.76 15.23 -4.18
N THR A 195 -35.59 14.83 -2.92
CA THR A 195 -35.94 13.47 -2.47
C THR A 195 -37.43 13.20 -2.67
N LEU A 196 -38.28 14.19 -2.34
CA LEU A 196 -39.74 14.10 -2.51
C LEU A 196 -40.13 14.04 -4.00
N GLU A 197 -39.48 14.84 -4.85
CA GLU A 197 -39.68 14.82 -6.31
C GLU A 197 -39.40 13.44 -6.90
N ILE A 198 -38.32 12.78 -6.48
CA ILE A 198 -37.97 11.42 -6.95
C ILE A 198 -39.07 10.43 -6.57
N GLN A 199 -39.51 10.41 -5.31
CA GLN A 199 -40.60 9.50 -4.90
C GLN A 199 -41.86 9.78 -5.74
N LYS A 200 -42.26 11.05 -5.86
CA LYS A 200 -43.43 11.43 -6.66
C LYS A 200 -43.31 10.95 -8.11
N ASP A 201 -42.15 11.11 -8.73
CA ASP A 201 -41.91 10.69 -10.12
C ASP A 201 -41.95 9.16 -10.28
N VAL A 202 -41.40 8.40 -9.34
CA VAL A 202 -41.46 6.93 -9.33
C VAL A 202 -42.89 6.46 -9.18
N GLU A 203 -43.61 6.95 -8.18
CA GLU A 203 -45.00 6.57 -7.91
C GLU A 203 -45.93 6.94 -9.07
N LEU A 204 -45.74 8.12 -9.67
CA LEU A 204 -46.55 8.54 -10.81
C LEU A 204 -46.33 7.63 -12.03
N LYS A 205 -45.10 7.16 -12.26
CA LYS A 205 -44.80 6.19 -13.32
C LYS A 205 -45.44 4.83 -13.04
N LEU A 206 -45.34 4.32 -11.81
CA LEU A 206 -45.96 3.05 -11.40
C LEU A 206 -47.48 3.10 -11.56
N ASN A 207 -48.09 4.27 -11.30
CA ASN A 207 -49.53 4.51 -11.43
C ASN A 207 -49.94 5.04 -12.81
N LYS A 208 -49.12 4.87 -13.85
CA LYS A 208 -49.42 5.24 -15.25
C LYS A 208 -49.90 6.70 -15.43
N GLY A 209 -49.37 7.62 -14.64
CA GLY A 209 -49.74 9.05 -14.69
C GLY A 209 -50.99 9.43 -13.89
N ASN A 210 -51.58 8.52 -13.12
CA ASN A 210 -52.74 8.83 -12.28
C ASN A 210 -52.35 9.64 -11.04
N PHE A 211 -52.65 10.94 -11.04
CA PHE A 211 -52.39 11.83 -9.90
C PHE A 211 -53.28 11.56 -8.67
N ASP A 212 -54.41 10.88 -8.84
CA ASP A 212 -55.35 10.60 -7.76
C ASP A 212 -55.10 9.22 -7.12
N ALA A 213 -54.06 8.50 -7.58
CA ALA A 213 -53.59 7.28 -6.95
C ALA A 213 -53.07 7.56 -5.52
N LYS A 214 -53.36 6.62 -4.61
CA LYS A 214 -52.94 6.68 -3.20
C LYS A 214 -51.57 6.06 -3.02
N ILE A 215 -50.69 6.76 -2.32
CA ILE A 215 -49.31 6.35 -2.02
C ILE A 215 -49.03 6.42 -0.52
N ILE A 216 -48.05 5.66 -0.08
CA ILE A 216 -47.49 5.73 1.28
C ILE A 216 -46.18 6.53 1.20
N LEU A 217 -46.03 7.54 2.06
CA LEU A 217 -44.78 8.29 2.15
C LEU A 217 -43.66 7.40 2.70
N SER A 218 -42.52 7.35 2.00
CA SER A 218 -41.34 6.63 2.48
C SER A 218 -40.80 7.27 3.75
N ASN A 219 -39.97 6.52 4.50
CA ASN A 219 -39.35 7.03 5.71
C ASN A 219 -38.47 8.27 5.40
N GLU A 220 -37.73 8.22 4.30
CA GLU A 220 -36.87 9.31 3.82
C GLU A 220 -37.70 10.56 3.49
N SER A 221 -38.87 10.39 2.86
CA SER A 221 -39.77 11.51 2.56
C SER A 221 -40.35 12.12 3.83
N LYS A 222 -40.75 11.29 4.81
CA LYS A 222 -41.21 11.78 6.12
C LYS A 222 -40.12 12.57 6.83
N GLN A 223 -38.87 12.09 6.82
CA GLN A 223 -37.73 12.82 7.38
C GLN A 223 -37.50 14.17 6.68
N CYS A 224 -37.60 14.22 5.35
CA CYS A 224 -37.48 15.48 4.61
C CYS A 224 -38.60 16.47 4.98
N ILE A 225 -39.83 15.99 5.13
CA ILE A 225 -40.97 16.83 5.53
C ILE A 225 -40.79 17.33 6.98
N ASN A 226 -40.33 16.48 7.89
CA ASN A 226 -40.03 16.87 9.27
C ASN A 226 -38.92 17.92 9.34
N TRP A 227 -37.86 17.78 8.55
CA TRP A 227 -36.82 18.81 8.46
C TRP A 227 -37.40 20.17 8.10
N TRP A 228 -38.35 20.23 7.15
CA TRP A 228 -39.03 21.47 6.82
C TRP A 228 -39.81 22.04 8.01
N ILE A 229 -40.56 21.22 8.76
CA ILE A 229 -41.31 21.68 9.95
C ILE A 229 -40.36 22.26 11.00
N GLU A 230 -39.22 21.62 11.23
CA GLU A 230 -38.25 22.00 12.26
C GLU A 230 -37.44 23.23 11.88
N ASN A 231 -37.09 23.40 10.60
CA ASN A 231 -36.06 24.37 10.19
C ASN A 231 -36.61 25.56 9.40
N ILE A 232 -37.83 25.51 8.86
CA ILE A 232 -38.34 26.57 7.96
C ILE A 232 -38.46 27.95 8.63
N HIS A 233 -38.68 28.01 9.94
CA HIS A 233 -38.84 29.26 10.68
C HIS A 233 -37.54 30.07 10.76
N ASP A 234 -36.43 29.39 11.00
CA ASP A 234 -35.10 30.01 11.13
C ASP A 234 -34.33 30.01 9.81
N SER A 235 -34.89 29.42 8.76
CA SER A 235 -34.27 29.36 7.45
C SER A 235 -34.21 30.74 6.78
N TYR A 236 -33.07 31.00 6.16
CA TYR A 236 -32.83 32.18 5.35
C TYR A 236 -31.93 31.84 4.16
N LYS A 237 -31.80 32.78 3.23
CA LYS A 237 -30.84 32.74 2.12
C LYS A 237 -30.06 34.06 2.06
N PRO A 238 -28.72 34.04 2.15
CA PRO A 238 -27.93 35.24 1.92
C PRO A 238 -28.17 35.80 0.51
N ILE A 239 -28.29 37.13 0.40
CA ILE A 239 -28.37 37.83 -0.88
C ILE A 239 -27.01 37.79 -1.57
N VAL A 240 -25.95 38.06 -0.79
CA VAL A 240 -24.56 37.99 -1.23
C VAL A 240 -23.82 36.99 -0.35
N PHE A 241 -23.14 36.03 -0.98
CA PHE A 241 -22.26 35.11 -0.27
C PHE A 241 -20.89 35.74 -0.06
N LYS A 242 -20.24 35.39 1.05
CA LYS A 242 -18.86 35.80 1.31
C LYS A 242 -17.90 35.31 0.21
N PRO A 243 -16.73 35.93 0.04
CA PRO A 243 -15.67 35.37 -0.80
C PRO A 243 -15.23 33.98 -0.30
N PRO A 244 -14.70 33.12 -1.20
CA PRO A 244 -14.28 31.78 -0.82
C PRO A 244 -13.00 31.82 0.02
N ASP A 245 -13.04 31.11 1.14
CA ASP A 245 -11.90 30.91 2.04
C ASP A 245 -10.92 29.86 1.48
N ARG A 246 -11.43 28.87 0.73
CA ARG A 246 -10.66 27.74 0.21
C ARG A 246 -11.04 27.40 -1.22
N LYS A 247 -10.05 27.03 -2.03
CA LYS A 247 -10.22 26.54 -3.41
C LYS A 247 -9.76 25.09 -3.51
N ILE A 248 -10.64 24.22 -3.98
CA ILE A 248 -10.34 22.78 -4.15
C ILE A 248 -10.61 22.41 -5.60
N GLU A 249 -9.64 21.77 -6.24
CA GLU A 249 -9.79 21.10 -7.53
C GLU A 249 -9.93 19.60 -7.26
N SER A 250 -10.90 18.95 -7.91
CA SER A 250 -11.11 17.50 -7.77
C SER A 250 -11.33 16.88 -9.15
N ASP A 251 -10.91 15.63 -9.26
CA ASP A 251 -11.03 14.84 -10.47
C ASP A 251 -11.23 13.36 -10.13
N SER A 252 -11.91 12.64 -11.02
CA SER A 252 -12.09 11.20 -10.92
C SER A 252 -11.75 10.50 -12.23
N SER A 253 -11.06 9.37 -12.11
CA SER A 253 -10.87 8.41 -13.19
C SER A 253 -11.58 7.08 -12.88
N MET A 254 -11.55 6.14 -13.82
CA MET A 254 -12.00 4.76 -13.57
C MET A 254 -11.08 4.00 -12.60
N LEU A 255 -9.86 4.50 -12.36
CA LEU A 255 -8.89 3.86 -11.47
C LEU A 255 -8.98 4.42 -10.05
N GLY A 256 -9.17 5.72 -9.90
CA GLY A 256 -9.08 6.42 -8.63
C GLY A 256 -9.59 7.85 -8.67
N TYR A 257 -9.32 8.58 -7.61
CA TYR A 257 -9.65 10.00 -7.44
C TYR A 257 -8.42 10.80 -7.07
N GLY A 258 -8.42 12.06 -7.47
CA GLY A 258 -7.38 13.02 -7.19
C GLY A 258 -8.00 14.35 -6.80
N ALA A 259 -7.39 15.04 -5.84
CA ALA A 259 -7.79 16.39 -5.49
C ALA A 259 -6.60 17.23 -5.02
N LEU A 260 -6.74 18.53 -5.21
CA LEU A 260 -5.76 19.54 -4.83
C LEU A 260 -6.49 20.65 -4.06
N ASP A 261 -6.05 20.89 -2.84
CA ASP A 261 -6.33 22.14 -2.14
C ASP A 261 -5.38 23.21 -2.68
N VAL A 262 -5.89 24.08 -3.53
CA VAL A 262 -5.13 25.15 -4.19
C VAL A 262 -4.70 26.21 -3.17
N THR A 263 -5.50 26.43 -2.13
CA THR A 263 -5.21 27.46 -1.11
C THR A 263 -4.04 27.04 -0.23
N ASN A 264 -4.02 25.78 0.22
CA ASN A 264 -3.00 25.27 1.13
C ASN A 264 -1.91 24.41 0.45
N ASN A 265 -2.01 24.22 -0.87
CA ASN A 265 -1.13 23.36 -1.68
C ASN A 265 -1.04 21.92 -1.14
N LEU A 266 -2.18 21.37 -0.69
CA LEU A 266 -2.28 19.98 -0.21
C LEU A 266 -2.85 19.09 -1.30
N THR A 267 -2.33 17.88 -1.43
CA THR A 267 -2.81 16.90 -2.42
C THR A 267 -3.48 15.73 -1.74
N LEU A 268 -4.46 15.16 -2.43
CA LEU A 268 -5.15 13.93 -2.09
C LEU A 268 -5.15 13.05 -3.34
N SER A 269 -4.80 11.79 -3.18
CA SER A 269 -5.01 10.77 -4.21
C SER A 269 -5.42 9.46 -3.57
N GLY A 270 -6.22 8.69 -4.29
CA GLY A 270 -6.66 7.39 -3.83
C GLY A 270 -7.22 6.54 -4.96
N VAL A 271 -7.39 5.25 -4.68
CA VAL A 271 -7.86 4.26 -5.65
C VAL A 271 -9.27 3.83 -5.27
N TRP A 272 -10.13 3.63 -6.27
CA TRP A 272 -11.47 3.09 -6.06
C TRP A 272 -11.42 1.61 -5.72
N SER A 273 -12.25 1.18 -4.76
CA SER A 273 -12.49 -0.23 -4.48
C SER A 273 -13.12 -0.94 -5.68
N LEU A 274 -13.07 -2.28 -5.72
CA LEU A 274 -13.65 -3.05 -6.82
C LEU A 274 -15.14 -2.77 -7.02
N SER A 275 -15.90 -2.58 -5.94
CA SER A 275 -17.33 -2.24 -6.01
C SER A 275 -17.56 -0.81 -6.48
N GLU A 276 -16.68 0.12 -6.12
CA GLU A 276 -16.73 1.52 -6.55
C GLU A 276 -16.40 1.65 -8.04
N ARG A 277 -15.42 0.92 -8.56
CA ARG A 277 -15.04 0.97 -10.00
C ARG A 277 -16.18 0.61 -10.93
N ASN A 278 -17.16 -0.17 -10.46
CA ASN A 278 -18.34 -0.54 -11.24
C ASN A 278 -19.42 0.56 -11.25
N LYS A 279 -19.26 1.64 -10.47
CA LYS A 279 -20.18 2.77 -10.45
C LYS A 279 -19.97 3.66 -11.67
N HIS A 280 -21.04 4.33 -12.07
CA HIS A 280 -21.00 5.26 -13.19
C HIS A 280 -20.05 6.44 -12.90
N ILE A 281 -19.35 6.95 -13.92
CA ILE A 281 -18.36 8.04 -13.75
C ILE A 281 -18.92 9.25 -12.99
N PHE A 282 -20.15 9.71 -13.29
CA PHE A 282 -20.80 10.80 -12.54
C PHE A 282 -20.90 10.58 -11.03
N PHE A 283 -21.06 9.32 -10.58
CA PHE A 283 -21.07 8.99 -9.16
C PHE A 283 -19.65 9.10 -8.58
N LEU A 284 -18.65 8.61 -9.31
CA LEU A 284 -17.25 8.68 -8.89
C LEU A 284 -16.76 10.12 -8.80
N GLU A 285 -17.19 11.00 -9.70
CA GLU A 285 -16.91 12.44 -9.66
C GLU A 285 -17.45 13.12 -8.40
N LEU A 286 -18.74 12.90 -8.10
CA LEU A 286 -19.35 13.42 -6.88
C LEU A 286 -18.66 12.85 -5.62
N LYS A 287 -18.25 11.58 -5.68
CA LYS A 287 -17.59 10.92 -4.57
C LYS A 287 -16.15 11.43 -4.38
N ALA A 288 -15.42 11.69 -5.47
CA ALA A 288 -14.10 12.31 -5.43
C ALA A 288 -14.17 13.69 -4.78
N ALA A 289 -15.12 14.52 -5.23
CA ALA A 289 -15.42 15.81 -4.63
C ALA A 289 -15.70 15.68 -3.12
N PHE A 290 -16.50 14.70 -2.72
CA PHE A 290 -16.82 14.49 -1.32
C PHE A 290 -15.62 14.06 -0.47
N LEU A 291 -14.78 13.17 -1.00
CA LEU A 291 -13.56 12.73 -0.34
C LEU A 291 -12.58 13.89 -0.21
N ALA A 292 -12.46 14.75 -1.22
CA ALA A 292 -11.68 15.97 -1.16
C ALA A 292 -12.17 16.91 -0.03
N LEU A 293 -13.49 17.13 0.05
CA LEU A 293 -14.10 17.93 1.13
C LEU A 293 -13.83 17.31 2.51
N LYS A 294 -13.99 15.99 2.68
CA LYS A 294 -13.71 15.32 3.95
C LYS A 294 -12.23 15.42 4.34
N ALA A 295 -11.33 15.29 3.37
CA ALA A 295 -9.89 15.33 3.61
C ALA A 295 -9.40 16.74 3.98
N PHE A 296 -9.78 17.76 3.20
CA PHE A 296 -9.27 19.11 3.35
C PHE A 296 -10.08 19.97 4.33
N CYS A 297 -11.39 19.71 4.44
CA CYS A 297 -12.31 20.47 5.31
C CYS A 297 -12.83 19.65 6.50
N GLY A 298 -12.25 18.46 6.77
CA GLY A 298 -12.71 17.57 7.83
C GLY A 298 -12.70 18.18 9.23
N ARG A 299 -11.74 19.10 9.46
CA ARG A 299 -11.51 19.81 10.72
C ARG A 299 -11.93 21.28 10.68
N THR A 300 -12.41 21.78 9.54
CA THR A 300 -12.81 23.19 9.39
C THR A 300 -14.31 23.36 9.60
N ARG A 301 -14.71 24.56 10.00
CA ARG A 301 -16.11 24.97 10.19
C ARG A 301 -16.28 26.41 9.73
N ASN A 302 -17.49 26.77 9.32
CA ASN A 302 -17.84 28.13 8.91
C ASN A 302 -16.97 28.65 7.74
N GLU A 303 -16.63 27.79 6.78
CA GLU A 303 -15.85 28.15 5.58
C GLU A 303 -16.73 28.20 4.33
N HIS A 304 -16.40 29.11 3.41
CA HIS A 304 -16.87 29.03 2.04
C HIS A 304 -15.81 28.34 1.18
N VAL A 305 -16.16 27.17 0.65
CA VAL A 305 -15.29 26.37 -0.21
C VAL A 305 -15.73 26.51 -1.65
N GLN A 306 -14.80 26.91 -2.51
CA GLN A 306 -14.97 26.92 -3.96
C GLN A 306 -14.41 25.62 -4.53
N LEU A 307 -15.28 24.79 -5.09
CA LEU A 307 -14.94 23.49 -5.65
C LEU A 307 -14.93 23.56 -7.18
N PHE A 308 -13.85 23.10 -7.80
CA PHE A 308 -13.68 23.02 -9.25
C PHE A 308 -13.72 21.56 -9.69
N LEU A 309 -14.60 21.28 -10.65
CA LEU A 309 -14.78 19.97 -11.28
C LEU A 309 -14.78 20.13 -12.79
N ASP A 310 -14.37 19.11 -13.53
CA ASP A 310 -14.48 19.07 -15.00
C ASP A 310 -15.79 18.44 -15.48
N ASN A 311 -16.47 17.68 -14.60
CA ASN A 311 -17.71 17.01 -14.92
C ASN A 311 -18.96 17.89 -14.73
N THR A 312 -19.54 18.35 -15.85
CA THR A 312 -20.73 19.21 -15.83
C THR A 312 -21.97 18.58 -15.16
N THR A 313 -22.08 17.24 -15.12
CA THR A 313 -23.20 16.57 -14.43
C THR A 313 -23.03 16.68 -12.92
N ALA A 314 -21.85 16.36 -12.40
CA ALA A 314 -21.54 16.51 -10.98
C ALA A 314 -21.74 17.95 -10.50
N ILE A 315 -21.29 18.93 -11.29
CA ILE A 315 -21.49 20.36 -11.03
C ILE A 315 -22.98 20.69 -10.91
N LYS A 316 -23.81 20.22 -11.85
CA LYS A 316 -25.27 20.45 -11.81
C LYS A 316 -25.90 19.83 -10.56
N TYR A 317 -25.49 18.63 -10.17
CA TYR A 317 -26.00 17.99 -8.96
C TYR A 317 -25.63 18.77 -7.70
N LEU A 318 -24.41 19.25 -7.57
CA LEU A 318 -23.99 20.01 -6.39
C LEU A 318 -24.64 21.41 -6.36
N ASN A 319 -24.63 22.15 -7.47
CA ASN A 319 -25.22 23.50 -7.52
C ASN A 319 -26.75 23.50 -7.37
N LYS A 320 -27.44 22.44 -7.81
CA LYS A 320 -28.89 22.26 -7.59
C LYS A 320 -29.21 21.48 -6.31
N MET A 321 -28.18 21.14 -5.52
CA MET A 321 -28.25 20.35 -4.30
C MET A 321 -29.04 19.04 -4.41
N GLY A 322 -28.95 18.37 -5.57
CA GLY A 322 -29.67 17.14 -5.87
C GLY A 322 -30.00 17.01 -7.35
N GLY A 323 -30.71 15.92 -7.70
CA GLY A 323 -31.12 15.64 -9.08
C GLY A 323 -32.15 14.54 -9.19
N ARG A 324 -32.33 13.98 -10.39
CA ARG A 324 -33.41 13.01 -10.69
C ARG A 324 -33.00 11.55 -10.50
N LYS A 325 -31.71 11.23 -10.58
CA LYS A 325 -31.22 9.86 -10.36
C LYS A 325 -31.03 9.66 -8.87
N GLU A 326 -31.72 8.68 -8.30
CA GLU A 326 -31.72 8.39 -6.86
C GLU A 326 -30.32 8.22 -6.28
N GLU A 327 -29.49 7.39 -6.89
CA GLU A 327 -28.12 7.13 -6.42
C GLU A 327 -27.25 8.40 -6.34
N LEU A 328 -27.31 9.26 -7.38
CA LEU A 328 -26.57 10.52 -7.41
C LEU A 328 -27.17 11.56 -6.46
N ASN A 329 -28.51 11.56 -6.31
CA ASN A 329 -29.20 12.45 -5.39
C ASN A 329 -28.86 12.13 -3.94
N ASN A 330 -28.81 10.85 -3.58
CA ASN A 330 -28.47 10.40 -2.23
C ASN A 330 -27.04 10.83 -1.87
N LEU A 331 -26.08 10.69 -2.80
CA LEU A 331 -24.71 11.17 -2.58
C LEU A 331 -24.64 12.71 -2.50
N ALA A 332 -25.33 13.44 -3.38
CA ALA A 332 -25.38 14.89 -3.31
C ALA A 332 -26.01 15.39 -1.98
N LYS A 333 -27.06 14.72 -1.51
CA LYS A 333 -27.67 14.97 -0.20
C LYS A 333 -26.71 14.70 0.94
N GLU A 334 -25.95 13.60 0.91
CA GLU A 334 -24.93 13.29 1.91
C GLU A 334 -23.85 14.37 1.97
N ILE A 335 -23.37 14.83 0.80
CA ILE A 335 -22.39 15.92 0.69
C ILE A 335 -22.92 17.20 1.34
N TRP A 336 -24.14 17.62 0.99
CA TRP A 336 -24.71 18.84 1.53
C TRP A 336 -25.04 18.73 3.02
N LEU A 337 -25.59 17.62 3.50
CA LEU A 337 -25.83 17.41 4.93
C LEU A 337 -24.50 17.47 5.73
N TRP A 338 -23.44 16.88 5.19
CA TRP A 338 -22.12 16.94 5.81
C TRP A 338 -21.57 18.38 5.88
N CYS A 339 -21.83 19.19 4.85
CA CYS A 339 -21.46 20.61 4.80
C CYS A 339 -22.31 21.45 5.77
N ILE A 340 -23.64 21.25 5.79
CA ILE A 340 -24.58 21.93 6.69
C ILE A 340 -24.16 21.75 8.15
N HIS A 341 -23.84 20.52 8.56
CA HIS A 341 -23.39 20.22 9.93
C HIS A 341 -22.10 20.96 10.33
N ARG A 342 -21.29 21.39 9.36
CA ARG A 342 -20.04 22.14 9.57
C ARG A 342 -20.17 23.63 9.25
N GLN A 343 -21.37 24.09 8.88
CA GLN A 343 -21.58 25.45 8.36
C GLN A 343 -20.68 25.77 7.17
N ILE A 344 -20.39 24.78 6.33
CA ILE A 344 -19.60 24.96 5.12
C ILE A 344 -20.56 25.30 3.98
N TRP A 345 -20.28 26.40 3.28
CA TRP A 345 -20.95 26.74 2.03
C TRP A 345 -20.11 26.27 0.85
N LEU A 346 -20.74 25.66 -0.16
CA LEU A 346 -20.07 25.22 -1.38
C LEU A 346 -20.49 26.09 -2.57
N SER A 347 -19.54 26.58 -3.33
CA SER A 347 -19.76 27.06 -4.69
C SER A 347 -19.01 26.18 -5.69
N VAL A 348 -19.72 25.61 -6.66
CA VAL A 348 -19.14 24.62 -7.57
C VAL A 348 -19.02 25.20 -8.98
N PHE A 349 -17.82 25.14 -9.54
CA PHE A 349 -17.48 25.71 -10.84
C PHE A 349 -16.89 24.67 -11.77
N HIS A 350 -17.05 24.93 -13.07
CA HIS A 350 -16.42 24.12 -14.11
C HIS A 350 -14.99 24.57 -14.34
N ILE A 351 -14.06 23.63 -14.33
CA ILE A 351 -12.71 23.80 -14.86
C ILE A 351 -12.55 22.85 -16.05
N PRO A 352 -12.18 23.34 -17.25
CA PRO A 352 -11.90 22.44 -18.37
C PRO A 352 -10.87 21.38 -17.99
N GLY A 353 -11.10 20.11 -18.35
CA GLY A 353 -10.18 19.02 -17.99
C GLY A 353 -8.73 19.24 -18.45
N LYS A 354 -8.51 19.96 -19.56
CA LYS A 354 -7.17 20.38 -20.02
C LYS A 354 -6.42 21.28 -19.02
N LEU A 355 -7.15 22.00 -18.17
CA LEU A 355 -6.60 22.87 -17.13
C LEU A 355 -6.55 22.15 -15.78
N ASN A 356 -7.34 21.09 -15.57
CA ASN A 356 -7.39 20.27 -14.34
C ASN A 356 -6.22 19.27 -14.23
N ILE A 357 -5.02 19.67 -14.67
CA ILE A 357 -3.89 18.76 -14.90
C ILE A 357 -3.45 18.05 -13.61
N LYS A 358 -3.41 18.78 -12.49
CA LYS A 358 -2.90 18.23 -11.21
C LYS A 358 -3.86 17.22 -10.61
N ALA A 359 -5.15 17.54 -10.52
CA ALA A 359 -6.15 16.61 -9.99
C ALA A 359 -6.31 15.39 -10.91
N ASP A 360 -6.28 15.58 -12.25
CA ASP A 360 -6.32 14.48 -13.23
C ASP A 360 -5.09 13.57 -13.14
N ALA A 361 -3.89 14.15 -13.01
CA ALA A 361 -2.68 13.37 -12.78
C ALA A 361 -2.76 12.55 -11.48
N LEU A 362 -3.33 13.12 -10.40
CA LEU A 362 -3.53 12.42 -9.12
C LEU A 362 -4.61 11.34 -9.20
N SER A 363 -5.66 11.52 -10.00
CA SER A 363 -6.76 10.57 -10.18
C SER A 363 -6.37 9.38 -11.06
N ARG A 364 -5.47 9.59 -12.02
CA ARG A 364 -4.93 8.58 -12.93
C ARG A 364 -3.64 7.95 -12.44
N HIS A 365 -2.96 8.61 -11.50
CA HIS A 365 -1.84 7.98 -10.82
C HIS A 365 -2.38 6.67 -10.23
N LYS A 366 -1.78 5.55 -10.61
CA LYS A 366 -1.72 4.44 -9.67
C LYS A 366 -1.16 5.08 -8.41
N SER A 367 -1.97 5.14 -7.34
CA SER A 367 -1.39 5.27 -6.00
C SER A 367 -0.23 4.30 -5.96
N ASN A 368 0.80 4.53 -5.16
CA ASN A 368 1.82 3.52 -4.87
C ASN A 368 1.18 2.29 -4.17
N SER A 369 0.12 1.69 -4.72
CA SER A 369 -0.50 0.45 -4.29
C SER A 369 0.56 -0.63 -4.30
N ASP A 370 1.51 -0.59 -5.24
CA ASP A 370 2.65 -1.49 -5.29
C ASP A 370 3.67 -1.27 -4.14
N MET A 371 3.46 -0.26 -3.28
CA MET A 371 4.27 0.03 -2.09
C MET A 371 3.49 -0.05 -0.76
N GLU A 372 2.18 -0.27 -0.79
CA GLU A 372 1.38 -0.47 0.43
C GLU A 372 1.43 -1.95 0.83
N TRP A 373 2.35 -2.27 1.74
CA TRP A 373 2.56 -3.62 2.24
C TRP A 373 2.24 -3.72 3.72
N MET A 374 1.67 -4.84 4.15
CA MET A 374 1.39 -5.14 5.55
C MET A 374 1.91 -6.54 5.92
N ILE A 375 2.32 -6.71 7.18
CA ILE A 375 2.66 -8.03 7.74
C ILE A 375 1.37 -8.81 7.96
N ILE A 376 1.27 -10.08 7.55
CA ILE A 376 0.06 -10.90 7.75
C ILE A 376 -0.38 -11.02 9.22
N ASP A 377 -1.68 -11.21 9.43
CA ASP A 377 -2.35 -11.13 10.74
C ASP A 377 -1.72 -12.07 11.77
N SER A 378 -1.48 -13.33 11.39
CA SER A 378 -0.88 -14.33 12.30
C SER A 378 0.51 -13.94 12.79
N ILE A 379 1.33 -13.29 11.96
CA ILE A 379 2.66 -12.83 12.35
C ILE A 379 2.54 -11.55 13.17
N PHE A 380 1.65 -10.64 12.80
CA PHE A 380 1.39 -9.41 13.56
C PHE A 380 0.96 -9.74 15.00
N GLU A 381 0.04 -10.68 15.18
CA GLU A 381 -0.36 -11.17 16.51
C GLU A 381 0.81 -11.80 17.28
N CYS A 382 1.65 -12.62 16.63
CA CYS A 382 2.86 -13.14 17.26
C CYS A 382 3.83 -12.04 17.72
N ILE A 383 3.96 -10.95 16.95
CA ILE A 383 4.80 -9.80 17.31
C ILE A 383 4.23 -9.10 18.54
N MET A 384 2.92 -8.79 18.54
CA MET A 384 2.25 -8.14 19.66
C MET A 384 2.32 -8.99 20.95
N ASN A 385 2.14 -10.31 20.84
CA ASN A 385 2.24 -11.23 21.98
C ASN A 385 3.65 -11.31 22.57
N LYS A 386 4.70 -11.09 21.78
CA LYS A 386 6.09 -11.18 22.23
C LYS A 386 6.68 -9.86 22.70
N LEU A 387 6.36 -8.75 22.04
CA LEU A 387 7.00 -7.45 22.25
C LEU A 387 6.06 -6.42 22.90
N GLY A 388 4.79 -6.78 23.11
CA GLY A 388 3.75 -5.99 23.75
C GLY A 388 2.79 -5.32 22.77
N PRO A 389 1.54 -5.05 23.20
CA PRO A 389 0.53 -4.35 22.38
C PRO A 389 0.92 -2.89 22.18
N CYS A 390 0.73 -2.38 20.97
CA CYS A 390 1.01 -0.97 20.60
C CYS A 390 -0.29 -0.14 20.58
N ASP A 391 -0.18 1.16 20.87
CA ASP A 391 -1.33 2.07 20.97
C ASP A 391 -1.73 2.66 19.61
N ILE A 392 -0.75 2.90 18.72
CA ILE A 392 -0.94 3.60 17.45
C ILE A 392 -0.06 3.02 16.34
N ASP A 393 -0.60 2.97 15.13
CA ASP A 393 0.10 2.54 13.91
C ASP A 393 0.59 3.75 13.11
N LEU A 394 1.90 3.96 13.09
CA LEU A 394 2.53 5.04 12.35
C LEU A 394 2.96 4.55 10.97
N PHE A 395 2.78 5.43 9.96
CA PHE A 395 3.09 5.16 8.55
C PHE A 395 2.11 4.19 7.86
N ALA A 396 0.85 4.17 8.31
CA ALA A 396 -0.22 3.35 7.75
C ALA A 396 -1.31 4.18 7.05
N SER A 397 -1.97 3.60 6.06
CA SER A 397 -3.19 4.11 5.42
C SER A 397 -4.41 3.31 5.90
N LYS A 398 -5.63 3.77 5.56
CA LYS A 398 -6.88 3.02 5.83
C LYS A 398 -6.93 1.58 5.31
N HIS A 399 -5.97 1.17 4.49
CA HIS A 399 -5.92 -0.15 3.86
C HIS A 399 -4.92 -1.09 4.54
N ASN A 400 -3.78 -0.58 5.05
CA ASN A 400 -2.75 -1.41 5.67
C ASN A 400 -2.62 -1.22 7.19
N ASN A 401 -3.46 -0.37 7.80
CA ASN A 401 -3.44 -0.15 9.24
C ASN A 401 -3.70 -1.44 10.02
N ARG A 402 -2.92 -1.63 11.08
CA ARG A 402 -3.00 -2.77 11.99
C ARG A 402 -3.62 -2.45 13.33
N LEU A 403 -3.81 -1.16 13.62
CA LEU A 403 -4.43 -0.65 14.83
C LEU A 403 -5.58 0.29 14.48
N GLU A 404 -6.50 0.48 15.42
CA GLU A 404 -7.65 1.38 15.26
C GLU A 404 -7.20 2.83 15.07
N GLN A 405 -6.21 3.27 15.87
CA GLN A 405 -5.56 4.55 15.71
C GLN A 405 -4.36 4.42 14.78
N TYR A 406 -4.34 5.20 13.70
CA TYR A 406 -3.22 5.20 12.76
C TYR A 406 -2.97 6.56 12.11
N VAL A 407 -1.79 6.73 11.53
CA VAL A 407 -1.32 7.99 10.94
C VAL A 407 -0.85 7.79 9.50
N SER A 408 -1.53 8.46 8.57
CA SER A 408 -1.29 8.35 7.14
C SER A 408 -0.30 9.38 6.62
N PHE A 409 0.44 9.04 5.57
CA PHE A 409 1.38 9.97 4.95
C PHE A 409 0.67 11.20 4.34
N GLY A 410 -0.45 10.97 3.65
CA GLY A 410 -1.31 12.01 3.11
C GLY A 410 -2.65 12.12 3.85
N PRO A 411 -3.51 13.09 3.50
CA PRO A 411 -4.84 13.24 4.09
C PRO A 411 -5.68 11.96 3.96
N ASP A 412 -6.08 11.39 5.08
CA ASP A 412 -7.00 10.25 5.17
C ASP A 412 -8.11 10.58 6.17
N VAL A 413 -9.35 10.31 5.78
CA VAL A 413 -10.57 10.66 6.54
C VAL A 413 -10.60 9.97 7.91
N LYS A 414 -10.03 8.77 8.01
CA LYS A 414 -10.04 7.97 9.25
C LYS A 414 -8.72 8.04 10.02
N ALA A 415 -7.67 8.66 9.47
CA ALA A 415 -6.39 8.76 10.17
C ALA A 415 -6.47 9.81 11.30
N LEU A 416 -5.79 9.51 12.41
CA LEU A 416 -5.68 10.42 13.55
C LEU A 416 -4.94 11.72 13.17
N ALA A 417 -3.95 11.61 12.30
CA ALA A 417 -3.17 12.74 11.79
C ALA A 417 -2.63 12.45 10.39
N VAL A 418 -2.09 13.50 9.76
CA VAL A 418 -1.36 13.42 8.49
C VAL A 418 0.12 13.59 8.80
N ASN A 419 0.96 12.77 8.15
CA ASN A 419 2.40 12.69 8.32
C ASN A 419 2.82 12.29 9.74
N ALA A 420 3.29 11.05 9.91
CA ALA A 420 3.75 10.51 11.20
C ALA A 420 4.83 11.37 11.89
N PHE A 421 5.65 12.10 11.14
CA PHE A 421 6.68 12.97 11.72
C PHE A 421 6.13 14.23 12.39
N SER A 422 4.86 14.58 12.15
CA SER A 422 4.20 15.76 12.75
C SER A 422 3.75 15.55 14.20
N LEU A 423 3.66 14.29 14.66
CA LEU A 423 3.24 13.95 16.02
C LEU A 423 4.43 13.84 16.97
N THR A 424 4.18 14.04 18.27
CA THR A 424 5.12 13.69 19.34
C THR A 424 4.95 12.21 19.71
N TRP A 425 6.04 11.44 19.70
CA TRP A 425 6.03 9.97 19.86
C TRP A 425 6.30 9.50 21.29
N ASN A 426 6.62 10.41 22.22
CA ASN A 426 6.91 10.06 23.62
C ASN A 426 5.67 9.82 24.49
N THR A 427 4.47 10.04 23.94
CA THR A 427 3.19 9.90 24.64
C THR A 427 2.53 8.54 24.45
N PHE A 428 3.06 7.67 23.58
CA PHE A 428 2.46 6.37 23.24
C PHE A 428 3.53 5.36 22.83
N TYR A 429 3.21 4.07 22.90
CA TYR A 429 4.02 2.99 22.36
C TYR A 429 3.57 2.67 20.93
N ALA A 430 4.33 3.17 19.94
CA ALA A 430 3.96 3.09 18.54
C ALA A 430 4.42 1.79 17.85
N TYR A 431 3.55 1.23 17.00
CA TYR A 431 3.93 0.30 15.95
C TYR A 431 4.37 1.09 14.71
N ILE A 432 5.55 0.78 14.17
CA ILE A 432 6.13 1.52 13.05
C ILE A 432 6.62 0.52 12.00
N PHE A 433 5.96 0.52 10.84
CA PHE A 433 6.44 -0.17 9.65
C PHE A 433 6.64 0.83 8.49
N PRO A 434 7.76 1.59 8.52
CA PRO A 434 7.95 2.71 7.63
C PRO A 434 8.50 2.26 6.25
N PRO A 435 8.37 3.10 5.21
CA PRO A 435 9.17 2.94 4.00
C PRO A 435 10.66 2.87 4.36
N PHE A 436 11.41 1.94 3.75
CA PHE A 436 12.79 1.69 4.16
C PHE A 436 13.73 2.88 3.98
N SER A 437 13.40 3.79 3.06
CA SER A 437 14.15 5.04 2.82
C SER A 437 14.11 6.01 4.00
N VAL A 438 13.12 5.91 4.90
CA VAL A 438 12.95 6.85 6.03
C VAL A 438 13.31 6.25 7.39
N ILE A 439 13.84 5.00 7.44
CA ILE A 439 14.23 4.35 8.71
C ILE A 439 15.20 5.21 9.51
N SER A 440 16.21 5.82 8.87
CA SER A 440 17.16 6.71 9.56
C SER A 440 16.46 7.86 10.30
N ALA A 441 15.47 8.50 9.65
CA ALA A 441 14.70 9.60 10.24
C ALA A 441 13.80 9.11 11.39
N VAL A 442 13.21 7.92 11.26
CA VAL A 442 12.44 7.28 12.34
C VAL A 442 13.31 7.05 13.57
N LEU A 443 14.49 6.46 13.41
CA LEU A 443 15.43 6.22 14.52
C LEU A 443 15.87 7.54 15.17
N GLN A 444 16.15 8.56 14.37
CA GLN A 444 16.50 9.88 14.86
C GLN A 444 15.39 10.49 15.70
N LYS A 445 14.13 10.44 15.23
CA LYS A 445 12.98 10.98 15.96
C LYS A 445 12.74 10.25 17.29
N ILE A 446 12.82 8.91 17.30
CA ILE A 446 12.71 8.12 18.52
C ILE A 446 13.78 8.53 19.54
N CYS A 447 15.01 8.77 19.08
CA CYS A 447 16.12 9.22 19.92
C CYS A 447 15.88 10.64 20.48
N GLN A 448 15.49 11.58 19.62
CA GLN A 448 15.25 12.98 19.98
C GLN A 448 14.12 13.14 21.00
N GLU A 449 13.03 12.41 20.79
CA GLU A 449 11.83 12.51 21.64
C GLU A 449 11.88 11.57 22.84
N LYS A 450 12.94 10.76 22.97
CA LYS A 450 13.08 9.73 24.02
C LYS A 450 11.86 8.77 24.04
N ALA A 451 11.36 8.43 22.87
CA ALA A 451 10.22 7.52 22.72
C ALA A 451 10.66 6.05 22.81
N THR A 452 9.70 5.15 23.04
CA THR A 452 9.88 3.71 22.89
C THR A 452 8.89 3.23 21.82
N ALA A 453 9.34 2.41 20.87
CA ALA A 453 8.52 1.98 19.75
C ALA A 453 8.90 0.57 19.27
N LEU A 454 7.94 -0.07 18.62
CA LEU A 454 8.13 -1.33 17.90
C LEU A 454 8.36 -1.03 16.42
N VAL A 455 9.58 -1.25 15.95
CA VAL A 455 9.98 -0.97 14.56
C VAL A 455 10.17 -2.26 13.79
N ILE A 456 9.49 -2.37 12.66
CA ILE A 456 9.73 -3.41 11.67
C ILE A 456 10.79 -2.92 10.69
N ALA A 457 11.91 -3.63 10.61
CA ALA A 457 13.02 -3.27 9.73
C ALA A 457 13.65 -4.49 9.05
N PRO A 458 14.22 -4.32 7.84
CA PRO A 458 14.96 -5.38 7.19
C PRO A 458 16.33 -5.61 7.83
N LEU A 459 16.82 -6.85 7.81
CA LEU A 459 18.15 -7.21 8.30
C LEU A 459 19.25 -6.85 7.29
N PHE A 460 19.36 -5.56 6.94
CA PHE A 460 20.31 -5.04 5.96
C PHE A 460 21.55 -4.47 6.65
N SER A 461 22.53 -5.34 6.93
CA SER A 461 23.76 -4.97 7.65
C SER A 461 24.67 -3.96 6.92
N THR A 462 24.43 -3.70 5.64
CA THR A 462 25.16 -2.70 4.84
C THR A 462 24.57 -1.29 4.94
N GLN A 463 23.39 -1.12 5.56
CA GLN A 463 22.73 0.18 5.65
C GLN A 463 23.29 1.00 6.81
N PRO A 464 23.46 2.33 6.64
CA PRO A 464 24.08 3.19 7.65
C PRO A 464 23.25 3.31 8.94
N TRP A 465 21.94 3.14 8.86
CA TRP A 465 21.04 3.15 10.02
C TRP A 465 21.07 1.85 10.84
N PHE A 466 21.62 0.76 10.29
CA PHE A 466 21.56 -0.56 10.94
C PHE A 466 22.33 -0.62 12.27
N PRO A 467 23.55 -0.06 12.41
CA PRO A 467 24.25 0.01 13.69
C PRO A 467 23.48 0.82 14.75
N GLN A 468 22.86 1.93 14.35
CA GLN A 468 22.07 2.76 15.25
C GLN A 468 20.83 2.02 15.75
N LEU A 469 20.13 1.31 14.86
CA LEU A 469 18.99 0.46 15.23
C LEU A 469 19.40 -0.55 16.31
N LEU A 470 20.52 -1.25 16.11
CA LEU A 470 21.02 -2.25 17.07
C LEU A 470 21.36 -1.66 18.44
N GLN A 471 21.98 -0.46 18.46
CA GLN A 471 22.28 0.25 19.72
C GLN A 471 21.02 0.69 20.47
N MET A 472 19.89 0.82 19.77
CA MET A 472 18.63 1.28 20.35
C MET A 472 17.73 0.15 20.87
N ILE A 473 18.11 -1.12 20.66
CA ILE A 473 17.35 -2.28 21.11
C ILE A 473 17.26 -2.31 22.64
N CYS A 474 16.04 -2.56 23.13
CA CYS A 474 15.78 -2.75 24.55
C CYS A 474 15.07 -4.08 24.88
N ASP A 475 14.84 -4.95 23.89
CA ASP A 475 14.27 -6.28 24.07
C ASP A 475 14.73 -7.25 22.97
N GLN A 476 14.59 -8.55 23.17
CA GLN A 476 15.01 -9.57 22.20
C GLN A 476 14.26 -9.41 20.86
N PRO A 477 14.96 -9.10 19.75
CA PRO A 477 14.30 -8.92 18.46
C PRO A 477 13.61 -10.20 18.01
N TYR A 478 12.38 -10.07 17.50
CA TYR A 478 11.65 -11.18 16.92
C TYR A 478 11.93 -11.23 15.41
N ILE A 479 12.63 -12.27 14.97
CA ILE A 479 12.93 -12.48 13.56
C ILE A 479 11.75 -13.17 12.91
N LEU A 480 11.19 -12.52 11.89
CA LEU A 480 9.99 -13.01 11.25
C LEU A 480 10.29 -14.29 10.45
N PRO A 481 9.34 -15.25 10.39
CA PRO A 481 9.53 -16.51 9.69
C PRO A 481 9.68 -16.31 8.18
N LYS A 482 10.46 -17.17 7.52
CA LYS A 482 10.71 -17.08 6.07
C LYS A 482 9.55 -17.71 5.30
N VAL A 483 8.46 -16.97 5.13
CA VAL A 483 7.27 -17.37 4.35
C VAL A 483 7.11 -16.44 3.16
N GLU A 484 6.79 -16.96 1.97
CA GLU A 484 6.60 -16.13 0.76
C GLU A 484 5.46 -15.11 0.91
N THR A 485 4.52 -15.37 1.81
CA THR A 485 3.34 -14.53 2.09
C THR A 485 3.52 -13.56 3.24
N ILE A 486 4.73 -13.38 3.78
CA ILE A 486 4.98 -12.56 4.97
C ILE A 486 4.47 -11.12 4.86
N LEU A 487 4.60 -10.53 3.66
CA LEU A 487 4.09 -9.22 3.31
C LEU A 487 3.04 -9.38 2.22
N THR A 488 1.84 -8.88 2.50
CA THR A 488 0.71 -8.87 1.57
C THR A 488 0.33 -7.44 1.23
N ASN A 489 -0.20 -7.28 0.02
CA ASN A 489 -0.80 -6.03 -0.40
C ASN A 489 -2.30 -6.06 -0.03
N PRO A 490 -2.81 -5.14 0.81
CA PRO A 490 -4.21 -5.15 1.24
C PRO A 490 -5.20 -4.92 0.09
N LYS A 491 -4.77 -4.30 -1.01
CA LYS A 491 -5.63 -3.98 -2.14
C LYS A 491 -5.67 -5.09 -3.19
N THR A 492 -4.55 -5.76 -3.43
CA THR A 492 -4.42 -6.76 -4.51
C THR A 492 -4.30 -8.20 -4.01
N ASN A 493 -4.12 -8.42 -2.70
CA ASN A 493 -3.77 -9.71 -2.10
C ASN A 493 -2.53 -10.39 -2.70
N GLN A 494 -1.69 -9.61 -3.41
CA GLN A 494 -0.43 -10.11 -3.94
C GLN A 494 0.62 -10.20 -2.83
N THR A 495 1.57 -11.11 -3.02
CA THR A 495 2.75 -11.24 -2.16
C THR A 495 3.85 -10.28 -2.61
N HIS A 496 4.65 -9.81 -1.64
CA HIS A 496 5.70 -8.84 -1.92
C HIS A 496 6.75 -9.39 -2.91
N PRO A 497 7.17 -8.63 -3.95
CA PRO A 497 8.07 -9.11 -5.00
C PRO A 497 9.46 -9.54 -4.49
N LEU A 498 9.95 -8.91 -3.42
CA LEU A 498 11.22 -9.28 -2.76
C LEU A 498 11.09 -10.52 -1.85
N LYS A 499 11.07 -11.72 -2.46
CA LYS A 499 10.90 -13.02 -1.76
C LYS A 499 12.02 -13.43 -0.78
N ASN A 500 13.20 -12.82 -0.89
CA ASN A 500 14.39 -13.19 -0.10
C ASN A 500 14.71 -12.22 1.05
N MET A 501 13.89 -11.19 1.26
CA MET A 501 14.10 -10.21 2.32
C MET A 501 13.87 -10.84 3.70
N ARG A 502 14.79 -10.59 4.64
CA ARG A 502 14.58 -10.93 6.04
C ARG A 502 14.17 -9.69 6.83
N LEU A 503 13.02 -9.79 7.48
CA LEU A 503 12.49 -8.75 8.38
C LEU A 503 12.62 -9.21 9.83
N ALA A 504 12.77 -8.24 10.72
CA ALA A 504 12.68 -8.46 12.16
C ALA A 504 11.89 -7.31 12.80
N ALA A 505 11.20 -7.64 13.89
CA ALA A 505 10.55 -6.69 14.77
C ALA A 505 11.51 -6.35 15.92
N PHE A 506 11.78 -5.06 16.09
CA PHE A 506 12.70 -4.53 17.08
C PHE A 506 11.93 -3.63 18.04
N LYS A 507 11.94 -3.98 19.32
CA LYS A 507 11.55 -3.05 20.37
C LYS A 507 12.76 -2.17 20.68
N ILE A 508 12.63 -0.89 20.39
CA ILE A 508 13.71 0.08 20.53
C ILE A 508 13.28 1.29 21.36
N SER A 509 14.24 1.92 22.02
CA SER A 509 14.00 3.09 22.85
C SER A 509 15.05 4.16 22.64
N GLY A 510 14.65 5.43 22.61
CA GLY A 510 15.54 6.58 22.70
C GLY A 510 16.06 6.81 24.13
N ILE A 511 15.40 6.23 25.13
CA ILE A 511 15.76 6.39 26.54
C ILE A 511 17.03 5.59 26.83
N LYS A 512 18.05 6.26 27.38
CA LYS A 512 19.38 5.66 27.61
C LYS A 512 19.36 4.54 28.66
N CYS A 513 18.73 4.76 29.82
CA CYS A 513 18.70 3.78 30.90
C CYS A 513 18.05 2.45 30.49
N VAL A 514 16.95 2.50 29.73
CA VAL A 514 16.23 1.31 29.22
C VAL A 514 17.11 0.47 28.29
N ARG A 515 17.92 1.13 27.46
CA ARG A 515 18.88 0.45 26.57
C ARG A 515 20.02 -0.19 27.34
N GLU A 516 20.60 0.54 28.30
CA GLU A 516 21.71 0.07 29.13
C GLU A 516 21.30 -1.13 29.97
N GLU A 517 20.09 -1.12 30.54
CA GLU A 517 19.54 -2.22 31.30
C GLU A 517 19.43 -3.50 30.46
N TYR A 518 18.91 -3.41 29.23
CA TYR A 518 18.86 -4.56 28.32
C TYR A 518 20.26 -5.03 27.91
N GLN A 519 21.17 -4.11 27.60
CA GLN A 519 22.55 -4.43 27.23
C GLN A 519 23.30 -5.15 28.35
N GLN A 520 23.04 -4.81 29.61
CA GLN A 520 23.60 -5.52 30.77
C GLN A 520 23.06 -6.94 30.93
N ARG A 521 21.83 -7.22 30.47
CA ARG A 521 21.23 -8.57 30.49
C ARG A 521 21.68 -9.44 29.32
N LEU A 522 22.28 -8.86 28.26
CA LEU A 522 22.80 -9.63 27.15
C LEU A 522 24.03 -10.43 27.59
N PRO A 523 24.14 -11.72 27.24
CA PRO A 523 25.34 -12.49 27.53
C PRO A 523 26.55 -11.82 26.88
N THR A 524 27.54 -11.43 27.69
CA THR A 524 28.78 -10.79 27.23
C THR A 524 29.60 -11.78 26.40
N SER A 525 29.34 -11.85 25.09
CA SER A 525 30.33 -12.35 24.14
C SER A 525 31.27 -11.20 23.80
N SER A 526 32.24 -10.97 24.67
CA SER A 526 33.21 -9.87 24.54
C SER A 526 34.08 -10.04 23.29
N SER A 527 34.01 -9.07 22.38
CA SER A 527 35.20 -8.46 21.76
C SER A 527 34.82 -7.15 21.07
N ILE A 528 35.36 -6.03 21.58
CA ILE A 528 35.38 -4.72 20.93
C ILE A 528 36.64 -4.66 20.03
N PRO A 529 36.58 -4.11 18.80
CA PRO A 529 37.78 -3.94 17.97
C PRO A 529 38.75 -2.93 18.61
N GLY A 530 39.92 -3.38 19.06
CA GLY A 530 41.03 -2.49 19.43
C GLY A 530 41.59 -2.62 20.85
N GLU A 531 40.94 -3.32 21.77
CA GLU A 531 41.51 -3.54 23.11
C GLU A 531 42.41 -4.78 23.17
N ILE A 532 43.54 -4.64 23.86
CA ILE A 532 44.46 -5.71 24.21
C ILE A 532 43.73 -6.68 25.14
N LEU A 533 43.46 -7.89 24.65
CA LEU A 533 42.75 -8.95 25.37
C LEU A 533 43.33 -9.21 26.77
N PRO A 534 42.48 -9.37 27.81
CA PRO A 534 42.89 -9.98 29.05
C PRO A 534 43.36 -11.41 28.78
N LYS A 535 44.54 -11.75 29.29
CA LYS A 535 45.17 -13.07 29.19
C LYS A 535 44.27 -14.14 29.82
N ASN A 536 43.35 -14.74 29.06
CA ASN A 536 42.76 -16.04 29.40
C ASN A 536 42.45 -16.87 28.15
N LYS A 537 43.49 -17.60 27.73
CA LYS A 537 43.53 -18.93 27.09
C LYS A 537 42.46 -19.29 26.04
N LEU A 538 42.71 -18.87 24.79
CA LEU A 538 42.62 -19.75 23.62
C LEU A 538 43.81 -19.43 22.70
N HIS A 539 44.90 -20.18 22.88
CA HIS A 539 46.14 -20.03 22.14
C HIS A 539 45.93 -20.33 20.64
N LEU A 540 45.62 -19.31 19.85
CA LEU A 540 45.77 -19.36 18.38
C LEU A 540 47.20 -19.04 17.93
N ASN A 541 48.07 -18.60 18.85
CA ASN A 541 49.50 -18.47 18.59
C ASN A 541 50.16 -19.86 18.47
N GLY A 542 50.64 -20.17 17.26
CA GLY A 542 51.37 -21.40 16.95
C GLY A 542 50.62 -22.44 16.11
N LEU A 543 49.28 -22.33 15.98
CA LEU A 543 48.49 -23.29 15.20
C LEU A 543 48.57 -23.01 13.69
N GLY A 544 48.74 -24.08 12.89
CA GLY A 544 48.70 -24.03 11.43
C GLY A 544 47.27 -24.02 10.87
N TYR A 545 47.12 -23.61 9.61
CA TYR A 545 45.81 -23.52 8.93
C TYR A 545 44.97 -24.80 9.05
N SER A 546 45.59 -25.98 8.98
CA SER A 546 44.91 -27.27 9.09
C SER A 546 44.23 -27.48 10.45
N ALA A 547 44.88 -27.10 11.55
CA ALA A 547 44.32 -27.22 12.89
C ALA A 547 43.11 -26.28 13.08
N VAL A 548 43.23 -25.04 12.62
CA VAL A 548 42.14 -24.05 12.68
C VAL A 548 40.97 -24.48 11.79
N ASN A 549 41.24 -25.03 10.60
CA ASN A 549 40.20 -25.51 9.70
C ASN A 549 39.46 -26.74 10.25
N THR A 550 40.14 -27.62 11.00
CA THR A 550 39.50 -28.72 11.73
C THR A 550 38.58 -28.18 12.83
N ALA A 551 39.06 -27.24 13.65
CA ALA A 551 38.24 -26.60 14.68
C ALA A 551 37.00 -25.89 14.08
N LYS A 552 37.19 -25.14 12.99
CA LYS A 552 36.09 -24.53 12.23
C LYS A 552 35.07 -25.57 11.77
N SER A 553 35.53 -26.73 11.30
CA SER A 553 34.63 -27.78 10.80
C SER A 553 33.85 -28.46 11.93
N ALA A 554 34.47 -28.67 13.09
CA ALA A 554 33.81 -29.20 14.28
C ALA A 554 32.78 -28.22 14.86
N VAL A 555 33.10 -26.93 14.93
CA VAL A 555 32.10 -25.92 15.35
C VAL A 555 30.97 -25.82 14.32
N SER A 556 31.31 -25.89 13.04
CA SER A 556 30.34 -25.81 11.94
C SER A 556 29.38 -27.00 11.82
N SER A 557 29.63 -28.12 12.50
CA SER A 557 28.68 -29.24 12.54
C SER A 557 27.56 -29.05 13.56
N PHE A 558 27.76 -28.21 14.58
CA PHE A 558 26.79 -28.01 15.67
C PHE A 558 26.26 -26.58 15.76
N VAL A 559 26.96 -25.58 15.22
CA VAL A 559 26.58 -24.17 15.31
C VAL A 559 26.00 -23.65 14.00
N TYR A 560 24.74 -23.27 14.06
CA TYR A 560 23.99 -22.60 12.99
C TYR A 560 23.78 -21.15 13.37
N LEU A 561 24.00 -20.24 12.42
CA LEU A 561 23.62 -18.84 12.58
C LEU A 561 22.10 -18.73 12.49
N ILE A 562 21.58 -17.63 13.02
CA ILE A 562 20.16 -17.24 12.98
C ILE A 562 19.58 -17.24 11.54
N THR A 563 20.46 -17.18 10.54
CA THR A 563 20.15 -17.33 9.11
C THR A 563 19.96 -18.78 8.63
N ASN A 564 19.98 -19.76 9.53
CA ASN A 564 20.04 -21.20 9.25
C ASN A 564 21.23 -21.62 8.38
N VAL A 565 22.30 -20.81 8.41
CA VAL A 565 23.56 -21.08 7.71
C VAL A 565 24.56 -21.61 8.74
N GLN A 566 25.18 -22.76 8.44
CA GLN A 566 26.29 -23.28 9.24
C GLN A 566 27.38 -22.21 9.40
N ILE A 567 27.84 -21.97 10.63
CA ILE A 567 28.78 -20.88 10.92
C ILE A 567 30.04 -20.94 10.05
N GLY A 568 30.53 -22.13 9.72
CA GLY A 568 31.69 -22.34 8.85
C GLY A 568 31.49 -21.98 7.38
N LYS A 569 30.24 -21.71 6.94
CA LYS A 569 29.87 -21.23 5.61
C LYS A 569 29.67 -19.71 5.56
N HIS A 570 29.65 -19.03 6.71
CA HIS A 570 29.46 -17.59 6.82
C HIS A 570 30.59 -16.80 6.13
N PHE A 571 30.25 -15.65 5.54
CA PHE A 571 31.18 -14.83 4.77
C PHE A 571 32.41 -14.42 5.59
N HIS A 572 32.23 -13.85 6.79
CA HIS A 572 33.36 -13.41 7.61
C HIS A 572 34.24 -14.57 8.10
N VAL A 573 33.66 -15.73 8.37
CA VAL A 573 34.43 -16.93 8.73
C VAL A 573 35.26 -17.42 7.54
N LYS A 574 34.70 -17.39 6.33
CA LYS A 574 35.46 -17.68 5.10
C LYS A 574 36.60 -16.69 4.88
N GLN A 575 36.36 -15.40 5.07
CA GLN A 575 37.38 -14.35 4.92
C GLN A 575 38.47 -14.48 5.99
N PHE A 576 38.11 -14.79 7.23
CA PHE A 576 39.05 -15.07 8.30
C PHE A 576 39.93 -16.29 7.99
N MET A 577 39.32 -17.40 7.55
CA MET A 577 40.06 -18.59 7.12
C MET A 577 40.98 -18.30 5.92
N LYS A 578 40.54 -17.47 4.98
CA LYS A 578 41.38 -17.01 3.85
C LYS A 578 42.56 -16.16 4.35
N GLY A 579 42.35 -15.30 5.34
CA GLY A 579 43.42 -14.53 5.98
C GLY A 579 44.45 -15.42 6.68
N ILE A 580 44.01 -16.45 7.40
CA ILE A 580 44.91 -17.43 8.02
C ILE A 580 45.68 -18.23 6.96
N PHE A 581 45.01 -18.67 5.90
CA PHE A 581 45.65 -19.39 4.80
C PHE A 581 46.74 -18.54 4.14
N ASN A 582 46.45 -17.27 3.84
CA ASN A 582 47.40 -16.35 3.22
C ASN A 582 48.60 -16.06 4.13
N LYS A 583 48.39 -15.95 5.44
CA LYS A 583 49.48 -15.76 6.41
C LYS A 583 50.30 -17.03 6.66
N LYS A 584 49.69 -18.21 6.55
CA LYS A 584 50.31 -19.52 6.84
C LYS A 584 49.79 -20.59 5.86
N PRO A 585 50.28 -20.60 4.61
CA PRO A 585 49.85 -21.59 3.63
C PRO A 585 50.27 -22.99 4.08
N VAL A 586 49.44 -24.00 3.77
CA VAL A 586 49.83 -25.40 3.99
C VAL A 586 50.80 -25.79 2.89
N LEU A 587 52.09 -25.80 3.20
CA LEU A 587 53.11 -26.27 2.27
C LEU A 587 53.07 -27.81 2.16
N PRO A 588 53.31 -28.38 0.97
CA PRO A 588 53.47 -29.81 0.82
C PRO A 588 54.61 -30.30 1.73
N ARG A 589 54.43 -31.46 2.36
CA ARG A 589 55.42 -32.02 3.29
C ARG A 589 56.78 -32.31 2.64
N TYR A 590 56.81 -32.51 1.32
CA TYR A 590 58.02 -32.81 0.55
C TYR A 590 58.11 -31.83 -0.62
N ASN A 591 59.30 -31.27 -0.86
CA ASN A 591 59.57 -30.37 -1.98
C ASN A 591 60.00 -31.11 -3.25
N CYS A 592 60.38 -32.39 -3.13
CA CYS A 592 60.73 -33.28 -4.23
C CYS A 592 60.23 -34.71 -3.95
N THR A 593 60.27 -35.59 -4.95
CA THR A 593 59.99 -37.02 -4.80
C THR A 593 61.25 -37.83 -5.05
N TRP A 594 61.36 -39.02 -4.45
CA TRP A 594 62.45 -39.94 -4.74
C TRP A 594 62.29 -40.61 -6.12
N ASN A 595 63.41 -41.10 -6.68
CA ASN A 595 63.44 -41.69 -8.02
C ASN A 595 62.86 -43.12 -8.03
N VAL A 596 61.74 -43.29 -8.73
CA VAL A 596 61.03 -44.59 -8.84
C VAL A 596 61.89 -45.66 -9.53
N GLU A 597 62.79 -45.28 -10.43
CA GLU A 597 63.63 -46.22 -11.17
C GLU A 597 64.61 -46.98 -10.26
N MET A 598 65.06 -46.37 -9.15
CA MET A 598 65.91 -47.04 -8.17
C MET A 598 65.19 -48.22 -7.52
N VAL A 599 63.91 -48.04 -7.18
CA VAL A 599 63.07 -49.11 -6.62
C VAL A 599 62.75 -50.15 -7.67
N LEU A 600 62.38 -49.77 -8.90
CA LEU A 600 62.10 -50.73 -9.97
C LEU A 600 63.34 -51.57 -10.31
N SER A 601 64.53 -50.97 -10.32
CA SER A 601 65.80 -51.66 -10.56
C SER A 601 66.09 -52.71 -9.49
N LEU A 602 65.87 -52.37 -8.21
CA LEU A 602 65.96 -53.33 -7.11
C LEU A 602 64.96 -54.48 -7.30
N LEU A 603 63.69 -54.19 -7.58
CA LEU A 603 62.66 -55.23 -7.72
C LEU A 603 62.93 -56.16 -8.91
N LYS A 604 63.58 -55.68 -9.98
CA LYS A 604 64.05 -56.50 -11.11
C LYS A 604 65.11 -57.51 -10.72
N THR A 605 65.83 -57.34 -9.60
CA THR A 605 66.80 -58.34 -9.12
C THR A 605 66.14 -59.51 -8.39
N TRP A 606 64.91 -59.35 -7.89
CA TRP A 606 64.19 -60.35 -7.11
C TRP A 606 63.33 -61.24 -8.02
N ASN A 607 63.93 -62.17 -8.80
CA ASN A 607 63.17 -63.10 -9.66
C ASN A 607 63.49 -64.58 -9.46
N LYS A 608 64.77 -64.99 -9.46
CA LYS A 608 65.14 -66.40 -9.20
C LYS A 608 65.10 -66.66 -7.70
N ASP A 609 64.48 -67.78 -7.29
CA ASP A 609 64.40 -68.29 -5.90
C ASP A 609 63.95 -67.26 -4.85
N ILE A 610 63.01 -66.39 -5.23
CA ILE A 610 62.51 -65.35 -4.33
C ILE A 610 61.82 -65.97 -3.11
N THR A 611 62.21 -65.57 -1.90
CA THR A 611 61.54 -66.01 -0.66
C THR A 611 60.13 -65.43 -0.57
N LEU A 612 59.21 -66.09 0.16
CA LEU A 612 57.85 -65.57 0.36
C LEU A 612 57.85 -64.14 0.97
N LYS A 613 58.83 -63.84 1.83
CA LYS A 613 59.05 -62.49 2.40
C LYS A 613 59.34 -61.46 1.30
N ASN A 614 60.32 -61.72 0.44
CA ASN A 614 60.69 -60.78 -0.63
C ASN A 614 59.59 -60.68 -1.70
N LEU A 615 58.87 -61.77 -1.99
CA LEU A 615 57.70 -61.77 -2.87
C LEU A 615 56.58 -60.89 -2.32
N THR A 616 56.33 -60.96 -1.00
CA THR A 616 55.36 -60.11 -0.31
C THR A 616 55.75 -58.63 -0.39
N PHE A 617 57.02 -58.32 -0.17
CA PHE A 617 57.55 -56.95 -0.29
C PHE A 617 57.43 -56.41 -1.71
N LYS A 618 57.77 -57.25 -2.70
CA LYS A 618 57.68 -56.95 -4.12
C LYS A 618 56.25 -56.61 -4.52
N LEU A 619 55.29 -57.48 -4.19
CA LEU A 619 53.88 -57.25 -4.52
C LEU A 619 53.32 -55.99 -3.86
N ALA A 620 53.61 -55.77 -2.57
CA ALA A 620 53.15 -54.59 -1.85
C ALA A 620 53.69 -53.28 -2.45
N MET A 621 54.96 -53.25 -2.84
CA MET A 621 55.56 -52.09 -3.48
C MET A 621 55.03 -51.89 -4.92
N LEU A 622 54.95 -52.96 -5.72
CA LEU A 622 54.44 -52.86 -7.10
C LEU A 622 52.99 -52.37 -7.12
N LEU A 623 52.11 -52.90 -6.26
CA LEU A 623 50.73 -52.40 -6.14
C LEU A 623 50.68 -50.94 -5.70
N ALA A 624 51.58 -50.50 -4.80
CA ALA A 624 51.64 -49.10 -4.38
C ALA A 624 52.10 -48.16 -5.50
N LEU A 625 53.04 -48.60 -6.34
CA LEU A 625 53.56 -47.83 -7.46
C LEU A 625 52.57 -47.78 -8.64
N THR A 626 51.96 -48.90 -9.02
CA THR A 626 51.10 -48.97 -10.20
C THR A 626 49.72 -48.37 -9.97
N THR A 627 49.14 -48.56 -8.79
CA THR A 627 47.79 -48.05 -8.52
C THR A 627 47.76 -46.60 -8.06
N GLY A 628 48.87 -46.08 -7.50
CA GLY A 628 48.92 -44.76 -6.88
C GLY A 628 47.90 -44.59 -5.73
N GLN A 629 47.40 -45.69 -5.16
CA GLN A 629 46.36 -45.66 -4.15
C GLN A 629 46.91 -45.34 -2.75
N ARG A 630 46.01 -44.95 -1.85
CA ARG A 630 46.39 -44.81 -0.44
C ARG A 630 46.66 -46.18 0.16
N MET A 631 47.53 -46.22 1.15
CA MET A 631 47.86 -47.45 1.89
C MET A 631 46.63 -48.12 2.54
N GLN A 632 45.58 -47.35 2.85
CA GLN A 632 44.31 -47.93 3.29
C GLN A 632 43.65 -48.76 2.19
N SER A 633 43.64 -48.26 0.95
CA SER A 633 43.06 -48.98 -0.18
C SER A 633 43.83 -50.27 -0.46
N ILE A 634 45.17 -50.24 -0.44
CA ILE A 634 46.00 -51.45 -0.61
C ILE A 634 45.74 -52.48 0.49
N PHE A 635 45.55 -52.03 1.73
CA PHE A 635 45.22 -52.90 2.87
C PHE A 635 43.83 -53.55 2.75
N LEU A 636 42.86 -52.86 2.14
CA LEU A 636 41.48 -53.33 1.99
C LEU A 636 41.26 -54.18 0.72
N ILE A 637 42.32 -54.57 0.01
CA ILE A 637 42.18 -55.50 -1.11
C ILE A 637 41.83 -56.89 -0.56
N ASP A 638 40.71 -57.43 -1.04
CA ASP A 638 40.19 -58.74 -0.69
C ASP A 638 40.15 -59.61 -1.95
N ILE A 639 40.56 -60.88 -1.81
CA ILE A 639 40.66 -61.82 -2.92
C ILE A 639 39.30 -62.12 -3.54
N ARG A 640 38.21 -62.07 -2.75
CA ARG A 640 36.84 -62.28 -3.27
C ARG A 640 36.42 -61.23 -4.30
N ASN A 641 37.04 -60.05 -4.24
CA ASN A 641 36.73 -58.91 -5.10
C ASN A 641 37.81 -58.69 -6.18
N LEU A 642 38.56 -59.75 -6.49
CA LEU A 642 39.67 -59.74 -7.42
C LEU A 642 39.36 -60.68 -8.59
N GLU A 643 39.25 -60.12 -9.80
CA GLU A 643 39.11 -60.89 -11.04
C GLU A 643 40.49 -60.95 -11.71
N LEU A 644 41.17 -62.09 -11.58
CA LEU A 644 42.52 -62.31 -12.11
C LEU A 644 42.45 -63.21 -13.35
N ASP A 645 42.97 -62.71 -14.46
CA ASP A 645 43.17 -63.47 -15.70
C ASP A 645 44.68 -63.54 -16.03
N THR A 646 45.04 -64.29 -17.06
CA THR A 646 46.40 -64.42 -17.60
C THR A 646 46.99 -63.07 -17.99
N TYR A 647 46.16 -62.13 -18.47
CA TYR A 647 46.62 -60.86 -19.04
C TYR A 647 46.26 -59.62 -18.21
N SER A 648 45.44 -59.73 -17.17
CA SER A 648 45.01 -58.56 -16.39
C SER A 648 44.48 -58.91 -15.01
N VAL A 649 44.38 -57.91 -14.15
CA VAL A 649 43.67 -58.00 -12.87
C VAL A 649 42.71 -56.83 -12.69
N LYS A 650 41.48 -57.12 -12.27
CA LYS A 650 40.51 -56.13 -11.79
C LYS A 650 40.35 -56.23 -10.29
N ILE A 651 40.37 -55.10 -9.60
CA ILE A 651 40.22 -55.01 -8.14
C ILE A 651 39.02 -54.11 -7.81
N ARG A 652 38.04 -54.67 -7.10
CA ARG A 652 36.90 -53.95 -6.54
C ARG A 652 37.02 -53.85 -5.01
N TYR A 653 36.51 -52.75 -4.45
CA TYR A 653 36.51 -52.55 -2.99
C TYR A 653 35.11 -52.77 -2.44
N GLY A 654 34.96 -53.76 -1.55
CA GLY A 654 33.69 -54.02 -0.86
C GLY A 654 33.39 -53.05 0.30
N ASP A 655 34.42 -52.44 0.89
CA ASP A 655 34.31 -51.53 2.04
C ASP A 655 34.34 -50.05 1.64
N LEU A 656 33.74 -49.19 2.48
CA LEU A 656 33.79 -47.74 2.33
C LEU A 656 35.22 -47.21 2.54
N LEU A 657 35.83 -46.70 1.47
CA LEU A 657 37.12 -46.02 1.53
C LEU A 657 36.96 -44.57 2.01
N LYS A 658 38.05 -43.98 2.54
CA LYS A 658 38.08 -42.54 2.91
C LYS A 658 37.75 -41.57 1.76
N GLN A 659 37.78 -42.06 0.52
CA GLN A 659 37.42 -41.29 -0.68
C GLN A 659 35.96 -41.46 -1.08
N THR A 660 35.24 -42.43 -0.54
CA THR A 660 33.83 -42.69 -0.84
C THR A 660 32.94 -41.57 -0.27
N ARG A 661 31.89 -41.19 -1.01
CA ARG A 661 30.90 -40.18 -0.60
C ARG A 661 29.50 -40.61 -1.04
N PRO A 662 28.43 -40.09 -0.41
CA PRO A 662 27.08 -40.30 -0.91
C PRO A 662 26.98 -39.92 -2.40
N GLY A 663 26.54 -40.85 -3.25
CA GLY A 663 26.44 -40.66 -4.70
C GLY A 663 27.74 -40.84 -5.51
N TYR A 664 28.87 -41.19 -4.88
CA TYR A 664 30.13 -41.44 -5.58
C TYR A 664 30.84 -42.69 -5.03
N GLN A 665 30.88 -43.74 -5.86
CA GLN A 665 31.70 -44.93 -5.65
C GLN A 665 33.01 -44.81 -6.41
N LEU A 666 34.09 -45.34 -5.84
CA LEU A 666 35.38 -45.36 -6.51
C LEU A 666 35.34 -46.34 -7.70
N PRO A 667 35.91 -45.98 -8.85
CA PRO A 667 35.98 -46.88 -10.00
C PRO A 667 36.82 -48.13 -9.66
N GLU A 668 36.51 -49.24 -10.34
CA GLU A 668 37.33 -50.46 -10.26
C GLU A 668 38.76 -50.18 -10.77
N ILE A 669 39.76 -50.81 -10.13
CA ILE A 669 41.15 -50.69 -10.56
C ILE A 669 41.43 -51.81 -11.56
N PHE A 670 41.84 -51.45 -12.76
CA PHE A 670 42.25 -52.37 -13.81
C PHE A 670 43.76 -52.25 -14.05
N ILE A 671 44.48 -53.37 -13.98
CA ILE A 671 45.93 -53.45 -14.25
C ILE A 671 46.16 -54.53 -15.30
N GLU A 672 46.74 -54.16 -16.44
CA GLU A 672 47.17 -55.10 -17.46
C GLU A 672 48.56 -55.67 -17.16
N ALA A 673 48.81 -56.89 -17.64
CA ALA A 673 50.11 -57.53 -17.52
C ALA A 673 51.16 -56.72 -18.29
N PHE A 674 52.24 -56.36 -17.60
CA PHE A 674 53.32 -55.56 -18.18
C PHE A 674 54.20 -56.44 -19.08
N LYS A 675 53.83 -56.53 -20.36
CA LYS A 675 54.50 -57.33 -21.40
C LYS A 675 56.00 -57.01 -21.59
N PRO A 676 56.48 -55.75 -21.51
CA PRO A 676 57.88 -55.43 -21.78
C PRO A 676 58.88 -56.02 -20.77
N ASP A 677 58.47 -56.26 -19.51
CA ASP A 677 59.34 -56.85 -18.49
C ASP A 677 58.52 -57.57 -17.41
N TYR A 678 58.40 -58.90 -17.50
CA TYR A 678 57.64 -59.70 -16.54
C TYR A 678 58.17 -59.58 -15.10
N ARG A 679 59.45 -59.21 -14.92
CA ARG A 679 60.12 -59.13 -13.61
C ARG A 679 59.52 -58.05 -12.70
N ILE A 680 58.85 -57.06 -13.27
CA ILE A 680 58.14 -55.98 -12.54
C ILE A 680 56.64 -55.99 -12.81
N CYS A 681 56.12 -57.06 -13.42
CA CYS A 681 54.71 -57.21 -13.71
C CYS A 681 53.92 -57.53 -12.44
N VAL A 682 52.95 -56.68 -12.11
CA VAL A 682 52.04 -56.88 -10.97
C VAL A 682 51.23 -58.16 -11.14
N VAL A 683 50.65 -58.38 -12.32
CA VAL A 683 49.78 -59.53 -12.61
C VAL A 683 50.55 -60.85 -12.39
N HIS A 684 51.76 -60.95 -12.93
CA HIS A 684 52.62 -62.12 -12.75
C HIS A 684 53.04 -62.32 -11.28
N THR A 685 53.46 -61.24 -10.61
CA THR A 685 53.85 -61.29 -9.18
C THR A 685 52.66 -61.68 -8.28
N LEU A 686 51.45 -61.25 -8.65
CA LEU A 686 50.22 -61.53 -7.92
C LEU A 686 49.79 -63.00 -8.09
N HIS A 687 49.87 -63.56 -9.31
CA HIS A 687 49.65 -64.99 -9.57
C HIS A 687 50.57 -65.85 -8.70
N GLU A 688 51.88 -65.60 -8.77
CA GLU A 688 52.89 -66.32 -7.98
C GLU A 688 52.64 -66.21 -6.47
N TYR A 689 52.27 -65.00 -6.00
CA TYR A 689 51.97 -64.79 -4.59
C TYR A 689 50.71 -65.54 -4.14
N LEU A 690 49.64 -65.52 -4.92
CA LEU A 690 48.40 -66.22 -4.60
C LEU A 690 48.61 -67.73 -4.60
N GLU A 691 49.35 -68.27 -5.56
CA GLU A 691 49.69 -69.70 -5.62
C GLU A 691 50.44 -70.15 -4.37
N ARG A 692 51.52 -69.44 -4.00
CA ARG A 692 52.32 -69.78 -2.80
C ARG A 692 51.58 -69.58 -1.48
N THR A 693 50.61 -68.66 -1.44
CA THR A 693 49.84 -68.38 -0.22
C THR A 693 48.54 -69.18 -0.13
N ASN A 694 48.11 -69.86 -1.20
CA ASN A 694 46.84 -70.58 -1.24
C ASN A 694 46.68 -71.57 -0.07
N LYS A 695 47.70 -72.41 0.16
CA LYS A 695 47.72 -73.39 1.25
C LYS A 695 47.89 -72.76 2.65
N LEU A 696 48.30 -71.49 2.73
CA LEU A 696 48.57 -70.78 3.98
C LEU A 696 47.38 -69.94 4.47
N ARG A 697 46.35 -69.76 3.64
CA ARG A 697 45.25 -68.80 3.87
C ARG A 697 44.17 -69.28 4.83
N PHE A 698 43.97 -70.59 4.95
CA PHE A 698 42.82 -71.16 5.67
C PHE A 698 41.52 -70.43 5.25
N ASN A 699 40.83 -69.74 6.18
CA ASN A 699 39.58 -69.01 5.92
C ASN A 699 39.77 -67.49 5.66
N ASN A 700 41.00 -67.00 5.48
CA ASN A 700 41.26 -65.57 5.36
C ASN A 700 41.24 -65.08 3.91
N THR A 701 40.43 -64.06 3.63
CA THR A 701 40.21 -63.50 2.28
C THR A 701 41.03 -62.24 2.01
N GLN A 702 41.68 -61.66 3.01
CA GLN A 702 42.55 -60.49 2.82
C GLN A 702 43.76 -60.83 1.94
N LEU A 703 44.09 -59.97 0.97
CA LEU A 703 45.19 -60.23 0.03
C LEU A 703 46.52 -60.48 0.76
N PHE A 704 46.96 -59.60 1.64
CA PHE A 704 48.25 -59.76 2.31
C PHE A 704 48.17 -60.55 3.62
N LEU A 705 49.00 -61.59 3.73
CA LEU A 705 49.22 -62.36 4.96
C LEU A 705 50.61 -62.11 5.54
N SER A 706 50.77 -62.33 6.84
CA SER A 706 52.09 -62.43 7.47
C SER A 706 52.86 -63.57 6.80
N PHE A 707 54.14 -63.38 6.51
CA PHE A 707 55.03 -64.45 6.01
C PHE A 707 55.64 -65.29 7.16
N GLN A 708 55.29 -65.00 8.42
CA GLN A 708 55.67 -65.78 9.60
C GLN A 708 54.44 -66.51 10.17
N LYS A 709 54.63 -67.78 10.60
CA LYS A 709 53.60 -68.54 11.34
C LYS A 709 53.13 -67.71 12.55
N PRO A 710 51.81 -67.60 12.81
CA PRO A 710 50.69 -68.36 12.22
C PRO A 710 50.02 -67.74 10.95
N TYR A 711 50.77 -67.06 10.06
CA TYR A 711 50.30 -66.56 8.74
C TYR A 711 48.99 -65.74 8.76
N LYS A 712 48.78 -64.95 9.82
CA LYS A 712 47.56 -64.14 10.01
C LYS A 712 47.45 -62.96 9.02
N PRO A 713 46.23 -62.45 8.74
CA PRO A 713 46.02 -61.18 8.04
C PRO A 713 46.81 -60.04 8.68
N VAL A 714 47.39 -59.16 7.85
CA VAL A 714 48.29 -58.11 8.33
C VAL A 714 47.57 -56.79 8.57
N LYS A 715 47.92 -56.08 9.64
CA LYS A 715 47.41 -54.72 9.86
C LYS A 715 47.99 -53.75 8.82
N LYS A 716 47.27 -52.66 8.53
CA LYS A 716 47.72 -51.57 7.65
C LYS A 716 49.15 -51.07 7.95
N GLY A 717 49.52 -50.99 9.23
CA GLY A 717 50.87 -50.56 9.66
C GLY A 717 51.97 -51.53 9.22
N THR A 718 51.66 -52.81 9.04
CA THR A 718 52.62 -53.83 8.57
C THR A 718 52.99 -53.60 7.11
N ILE A 719 52.01 -53.30 6.24
CA ILE A 719 52.26 -52.96 4.82
C ILE A 719 53.13 -51.70 4.73
N ALA A 720 52.90 -50.71 5.60
CA ALA A 720 53.76 -49.52 5.69
C ALA A 720 55.23 -49.87 6.00
N LYS A 721 55.44 -50.80 6.93
CA LYS A 721 56.79 -51.28 7.30
C LYS A 721 57.45 -52.06 6.16
N TRP A 722 56.69 -52.83 5.38
CA TRP A 722 57.23 -53.54 4.21
C TRP A 722 57.66 -52.57 3.13
N ILE A 723 56.83 -51.58 2.80
CA ILE A 723 57.19 -50.51 1.85
C ILE A 723 58.41 -49.74 2.36
N LYS A 724 58.48 -49.41 3.66
CA LYS A 724 59.67 -48.81 4.29
C LYS A 724 60.92 -49.64 4.02
N GLN A 725 60.85 -50.95 4.21
CA GLN A 725 62.00 -51.83 4.01
C GLN A 725 62.47 -51.85 2.56
N VAL A 726 61.55 -51.88 1.59
CA VAL A 726 61.90 -51.82 0.16
C VAL A 726 62.57 -50.49 -0.18
N LEU A 727 62.08 -49.36 0.36
CA LEU A 727 62.70 -48.05 0.16
C LEU A 727 64.12 -47.99 0.73
N ILE A 728 64.35 -48.53 1.93
CA ILE A 728 65.68 -48.63 2.54
C ILE A 728 66.61 -49.47 1.66
N LEU A 729 66.16 -50.64 1.21
CA LEU A 729 66.96 -51.53 0.35
C LEU A 729 67.26 -50.90 -1.02
N ALA A 730 66.41 -50.00 -1.51
CA ALA A 730 66.62 -49.27 -2.75
C ALA A 730 67.51 -48.03 -2.58
N GLY A 731 68.01 -47.74 -1.36
CA GLY A 731 68.86 -46.59 -1.08
C GLY A 731 68.11 -45.27 -0.90
N ILE A 732 66.79 -45.29 -0.62
CA ILE A 732 66.01 -44.07 -0.39
C ILE A 732 66.14 -43.61 1.05
N ASP A 733 66.44 -42.33 1.24
CA ASP A 733 66.59 -41.71 2.56
C ASP A 733 65.26 -41.61 3.31
N MET A 734 65.13 -42.42 4.37
CA MET A 734 63.96 -42.47 5.24
C MET A 734 63.91 -41.37 6.32
N THR A 735 64.95 -40.53 6.43
CA THR A 735 64.91 -39.31 7.27
C THR A 735 64.09 -38.21 6.58
N ILE A 736 64.10 -38.20 5.25
CA ILE A 736 63.35 -37.26 4.40
C ILE A 736 61.99 -37.85 4.03
N PHE A 737 61.95 -39.09 3.55
CA PHE A 737 60.74 -39.70 3.01
C PHE A 737 60.08 -40.69 3.97
N THR A 738 58.77 -40.84 3.88
CA THR A 738 58.02 -41.88 4.61
C THR A 738 57.40 -42.89 3.64
N PRO A 739 56.93 -44.06 4.10
CA PRO A 739 56.24 -45.03 3.24
C PRO A 739 54.98 -44.48 2.56
N HIS A 740 54.43 -43.37 3.08
CA HIS A 740 53.30 -42.69 2.46
C HIS A 740 53.69 -41.79 1.28
N SER A 741 54.98 -41.51 1.11
CA SER A 741 55.51 -40.75 -0.03
C SER A 741 55.45 -41.52 -1.36
N THR A 742 55.35 -42.85 -1.32
CA THR A 742 55.27 -43.72 -2.52
C THR A 742 54.17 -43.31 -3.48
N ARG A 743 53.01 -42.92 -2.96
CA ARG A 743 51.91 -42.41 -3.79
C ARG A 743 52.32 -41.15 -4.55
N GLY A 744 52.99 -40.22 -3.87
CA GLY A 744 53.49 -38.98 -4.48
C GLY A 744 54.54 -39.27 -5.53
N ALA A 745 55.54 -40.09 -5.22
CA ALA A 745 56.59 -40.49 -6.15
C ALA A 745 56.03 -41.21 -7.39
N ALA A 746 55.09 -42.14 -7.22
CA ALA A 746 54.41 -42.82 -8.32
C ALA A 746 53.67 -41.85 -9.24
N THR A 747 52.83 -40.96 -8.66
CA THR A 747 52.07 -39.98 -9.46
C THR A 747 52.97 -38.94 -10.13
N SER A 748 54.08 -38.56 -9.49
CA SER A 748 55.07 -37.63 -10.04
C SER A 748 55.88 -38.26 -11.17
N TYR A 749 56.24 -39.54 -11.07
CA TYR A 749 56.99 -40.26 -12.12
C TYR A 749 56.22 -40.36 -13.44
N VAL A 750 54.88 -40.46 -13.37
CA VAL A 750 54.00 -40.44 -14.56
C VAL A 750 53.52 -39.04 -14.95
N SER A 751 53.78 -38.04 -14.10
CA SER A 751 53.44 -36.64 -14.39
C SER A 751 54.27 -36.15 -15.58
N GLY A 752 53.61 -35.61 -16.60
CA GLY A 752 54.25 -35.24 -17.88
C GLY A 752 54.31 -36.35 -18.93
N ARG A 753 53.98 -37.61 -18.56
CA ARG A 753 53.90 -38.75 -19.50
C ARG A 753 52.45 -39.17 -19.82
N ILE A 754 51.50 -38.84 -18.93
CA ILE A 754 50.08 -39.19 -19.05
C ILE A 754 49.23 -37.97 -18.61
N PRO A 755 48.02 -37.75 -19.19
CA PRO A 755 47.13 -36.67 -18.76
C PRO A 755 46.84 -36.67 -17.25
N ILE A 756 46.89 -35.49 -16.63
CA ILE A 756 46.65 -35.29 -15.18
C ILE A 756 45.26 -35.80 -14.78
N ALA A 757 44.25 -35.64 -15.63
CA ALA A 757 42.90 -36.15 -15.37
C ALA A 757 42.87 -37.68 -15.21
N THR A 758 43.66 -38.41 -16.00
CA THR A 758 43.79 -39.86 -15.92
C THR A 758 44.45 -40.26 -14.59
N ILE A 759 45.53 -39.56 -14.21
CA ILE A 759 46.24 -39.78 -12.93
C ILE A 759 45.31 -39.52 -11.73
N LEU A 760 44.53 -38.44 -11.76
CA LEU A 760 43.58 -38.12 -10.69
C LEU A 760 42.45 -39.15 -10.60
N ARG A 761 41.96 -39.66 -11.74
CA ARG A 761 40.92 -40.71 -11.80
C ARG A 761 41.42 -42.03 -11.23
N THR A 762 42.61 -42.49 -11.61
CA THR A 762 43.16 -43.80 -11.18
C THR A 762 43.78 -43.78 -9.79
N ALA A 763 44.45 -42.69 -9.39
CA ALA A 763 45.06 -42.57 -8.06
C ALA A 763 44.07 -42.07 -6.98
N GLY A 764 42.80 -41.82 -7.32
CA GLY A 764 41.77 -41.30 -6.43
C GLY A 764 42.06 -39.89 -5.90
N GLY A 765 42.60 -39.02 -6.74
CA GLY A 765 42.76 -37.59 -6.48
C GLY A 765 41.41 -36.85 -6.49
N LYS A 766 41.29 -35.75 -5.74
CA LYS A 766 40.14 -34.83 -5.85
C LYS A 766 40.42 -33.86 -7.00
N ARG A 767 39.40 -33.48 -7.78
CA ARG A 767 39.42 -32.19 -8.47
C ARG A 767 39.35 -31.07 -7.44
#